data_AF-A0A7W3VRB1-F1
#
_entry.id   AF-A0A7W3VRB1-F1
#
_cell.length_a   1.000
_cell.length_b   1.000
_cell.length_c   1.000
_cell.angle_alpha   90.00
_cell.angle_beta   90.00
_cell.angle_gamma   90.00
#
_symmetry.space_group_name_H-M   'P 1'
#
loop_
_entity.id
_entity.type
_entity.pdbx_description
1 polymer ?
#
loop_
_entity_poly.entity_id
_entity_poly.type
_entity_poly.pdbx_seq_one_letter_code
_entity_poly.pdbx_strand_id
1 'polypeptide(L)'
;MPAAERTHPVAEQAGAGAVMVLAAQRFASPLPPDAEPEPGQQAWEDLPFVTALLPRLHQAYRKLAYDVEIVENPVRRTVLEKWDDAVTKGFRIVHVISHGATSLADAVRSRSAEDSEQLCFVPSCGQTGNGTDVVQWVRTAHRRAEPMLFVVDLCRAGRAARIAQLAQVPDDELNAWVVAATSPAEPAYDGTFSEIVGEVLEQIAANGLDTDPSIEFVRWDRLVFVIQQRLTAAGSTQRIHATKIDPSQPPPELPFFRNPNWVSDERRARVQAITPPVRPFVADLGADHFIDRVGDHFVGRRQQLGDLAPWLDDVTVGGLKVVTGAPGAGKSALLGALACAGHPEIVAAVPDVRACLAAQCPEGTPSANDGLAAIHARGRDLDAVLVSLAAQWRLDPGEGALSARALVAAVLDLETVPALVFDALDEADDPVHLLRELLLPLVRAVRADGAPACRLLVGTRRRPDFEPLLKQAGAAGAVVDLDDVPEAELRADLEQHLLRVLADHTAYREPARRHVRAVLARTVARTLAEDPRRRREWGPFLVARIFSRSLVALQPATDAVSAAVLGASAPRTLPDVLELDLSLHPEKDALRAALAAVAWAKGQGFPTEAVAAIAPAFHRSVTEDNVRELLAAGRFYLRTSVEADGSVLYRLFHQGLADYLKATPWGKESGHEDPGSPRDRELPS
;
A
#
# COMPACT_ATOMS: atom_id res chain seq x y z
N MET A 1 -14.41 26.93 -23.05
CA MET A 1 -13.80 27.82 -22.04
C MET A 1 -12.45 27.23 -21.65
N PRO A 2 -11.37 28.01 -21.57
CA PRO A 2 -10.05 27.45 -21.31
C PRO A 2 -9.99 26.92 -19.87
N ALA A 3 -9.32 25.78 -19.72
CA ALA A 3 -9.18 25.06 -18.47
C ALA A 3 -8.50 25.95 -17.41
N ALA A 4 -9.19 26.16 -16.29
CA ALA A 4 -8.58 26.76 -15.12
C ALA A 4 -7.60 25.74 -14.53
N GLU A 5 -6.30 26.04 -14.61
CA GLU A 5 -5.27 25.46 -13.77
C GLU A 5 -5.73 25.56 -12.32
N ARG A 6 -6.07 24.41 -11.71
CA ARG A 6 -6.22 24.32 -10.27
C ARG A 6 -4.82 24.34 -9.68
N THR A 7 -4.28 25.53 -9.46
CA THR A 7 -3.17 25.74 -8.54
C THR A 7 -3.63 25.29 -7.16
N HIS A 8 -3.17 24.13 -6.72
CA HIS A 8 -3.32 23.71 -5.33
C HIS A 8 -2.64 24.77 -4.44
N PRO A 9 -3.33 25.30 -3.40
CA PRO A 9 -2.67 26.15 -2.43
C PRO A 9 -1.59 25.32 -1.73
N VAL A 10 -0.34 25.79 -1.81
CA VAL A 10 0.74 25.31 -0.94
C VAL A 10 0.27 25.61 0.48
N ALA A 11 -0.16 24.57 1.20
CA ALA A 11 -0.46 24.70 2.61
C ALA A 11 0.78 25.28 3.30
N GLU A 12 0.64 26.38 4.05
CA GLU A 12 1.67 26.84 4.97
C GLU A 12 1.96 25.70 5.95
N GLN A 13 3.06 25.00 5.70
CA GLN A 13 3.54 23.90 6.52
C GLN A 13 4.02 24.48 7.85
N ALA A 14 3.44 24.04 8.97
CA ALA A 14 4.08 24.20 10.27
C ALA A 14 5.51 23.63 10.18
N GLY A 15 6.52 24.41 10.55
CA GLY A 15 7.93 24.11 10.26
C GLY A 15 8.35 22.73 10.73
N ALA A 16 9.05 21.97 9.87
CA ALA A 16 9.48 20.59 10.14
C ALA A 16 10.53 20.46 11.26
N GLY A 17 11.03 21.59 11.77
CA GLY A 17 12.11 21.69 12.74
C GLY A 17 13.36 22.30 12.11
N ALA A 18 14.51 22.16 12.78
CA ALA A 18 15.79 22.66 12.29
C ALA A 18 16.79 21.52 11.99
N VAL A 19 17.64 21.73 11.00
CA VAL A 19 18.72 20.83 10.57
C VAL A 19 20.06 21.55 10.69
N MET A 20 21.05 20.88 11.26
CA MET A 20 22.41 21.38 11.33
C MET A 20 23.30 20.54 10.42
N VAL A 21 24.00 21.19 9.50
CA VAL A 21 25.01 20.55 8.65
C VAL A 21 26.39 21.02 9.10
N LEU A 22 27.15 20.13 9.73
CA LEU A 22 28.53 20.35 10.16
C LEU A 22 29.48 19.77 9.11
N ALA A 23 30.21 20.62 8.39
CA ALA A 23 31.09 20.16 7.32
C ALA A 23 32.49 20.78 7.41
N ALA A 24 33.53 19.95 7.47
CA ALA A 24 34.91 20.38 7.35
C ALA A 24 35.47 19.96 5.99
N GLN A 25 35.82 20.94 5.18
CA GLN A 25 36.42 20.77 3.86
C GLN A 25 37.93 20.95 3.89
N ARG A 26 38.39 22.01 4.56
CA ARG A 26 39.80 22.43 4.58
C ARG A 26 40.39 22.15 5.94
N PHE A 27 41.56 21.55 5.95
CA PHE A 27 42.26 21.22 7.18
C PHE A 27 43.55 22.02 7.27
N ALA A 28 43.79 22.60 8.45
CA ALA A 28 45.08 23.19 8.75
C ALA A 28 46.12 22.06 8.75
N SER A 29 46.86 21.91 7.65
CA SER A 29 48.06 21.08 7.64
C SER A 29 49.01 21.68 8.68
N PRO A 30 49.36 20.96 9.77
CA PRO A 30 50.38 21.46 10.67
C PRO A 30 51.79 21.38 10.03
N LEU A 31 51.93 20.80 8.83
CA LEU A 31 53.22 20.52 8.22
C LEU A 31 53.43 21.35 6.94
N PRO A 32 54.56 22.09 6.86
CA PRO A 32 55.12 22.53 5.60
C PRO A 32 55.23 21.35 4.62
N PRO A 33 55.07 21.56 3.29
CA PRO A 33 55.09 20.49 2.29
C PRO A 33 56.35 19.60 2.30
N ASP A 34 57.42 20.04 2.96
CA ASP A 34 58.71 19.36 3.06
C ASP A 34 59.07 18.87 4.49
N ALA A 35 58.14 18.94 5.46
CA ALA A 35 58.39 18.54 6.84
C ALA A 35 57.78 17.18 7.18
N GLU A 36 58.56 16.29 7.80
CA GLU A 36 58.05 15.03 8.35
C GLU A 36 57.11 15.30 9.54
N PRO A 37 55.96 14.60 9.65
CA PRO A 37 55.08 14.68 10.80
C PRO A 37 55.80 14.31 12.10
N GLU A 38 55.61 15.11 13.15
CA GLU A 38 55.90 14.69 14.53
C GLU A 38 55.17 13.36 14.82
N PRO A 39 55.77 12.39 15.52
CA PRO A 39 55.12 11.13 15.86
C PRO A 39 53.78 11.38 16.57
N GLY A 40 52.66 11.04 15.91
CA GLY A 40 51.30 11.23 16.41
C GLY A 40 50.50 12.37 15.76
N GLN A 41 51.09 13.20 14.89
CA GLN A 41 50.34 14.15 14.06
C GLN A 41 49.83 13.48 12.78
N GLN A 42 48.51 13.42 12.62
CA GLN A 42 47.87 13.03 11.35
C GLN A 42 47.64 14.28 10.50
N ALA A 43 48.22 14.33 9.31
CA ALA A 43 47.85 15.28 8.28
C ALA A 43 46.52 14.83 7.65
N TRP A 44 45.57 15.75 7.54
CA TRP A 44 44.25 15.50 6.96
C TRP A 44 44.19 16.13 5.58
N GLU A 45 43.77 15.36 4.58
CA GLU A 45 43.58 15.86 3.22
C GLU A 45 42.31 16.69 3.12
N ASP A 46 42.33 17.73 2.28
CA ASP A 46 41.14 18.52 1.96
C ASP A 46 40.08 17.66 1.25
N LEU A 47 38.81 17.96 1.51
CA LEU A 47 37.64 17.26 0.96
C LEU A 47 36.91 18.14 -0.06
N PRO A 48 37.43 18.33 -1.29
CA PRO A 48 36.94 19.33 -2.23
C PRO A 48 35.47 19.14 -2.64
N PHE A 49 34.94 17.92 -2.57
CA PHE A 49 33.53 17.62 -2.87
C PHE A 49 32.54 18.36 -1.94
N VAL A 50 32.96 18.71 -0.72
CA VAL A 50 32.11 19.39 0.26
C VAL A 50 31.58 20.73 -0.28
N THR A 51 32.38 21.48 -1.05
CA THR A 51 31.94 22.76 -1.64
C THR A 51 30.73 22.59 -2.56
N ALA A 52 30.72 21.55 -3.39
CA ALA A 52 29.64 21.31 -4.34
C ALA A 52 28.39 20.73 -3.64
N LEU A 53 28.60 19.97 -2.57
CA LEU A 53 27.57 19.23 -1.86
C LEU A 53 26.71 20.11 -0.94
N LEU A 54 27.31 21.07 -0.22
CA LEU A 54 26.60 21.88 0.78
C LEU A 54 25.41 22.66 0.21
N PRO A 55 25.50 23.36 -0.93
CA PRO A 55 24.35 24.05 -1.52
C PRO A 55 23.21 23.09 -1.89
N ARG A 56 23.54 21.87 -2.34
CA ARG A 56 22.56 20.84 -2.69
C ARG A 56 21.82 20.35 -1.45
N LEU A 57 22.55 19.98 -0.38
CA LEU A 57 21.95 19.57 0.89
C LEU A 57 21.10 20.67 1.51
N HIS A 58 21.56 21.93 1.46
CA HIS A 58 20.78 23.09 1.88
C HIS A 58 19.42 23.13 1.18
N GLN A 59 19.43 23.02 -0.15
CA GLN A 59 18.22 23.06 -0.96
C GLN A 59 17.31 21.85 -0.69
N ALA A 60 17.89 20.65 -0.57
CA ALA A 60 17.14 19.41 -0.34
C ALA A 60 16.40 19.44 1.01
N TYR A 61 17.07 19.82 2.10
CA TYR A 61 16.41 19.96 3.40
C TYR A 61 15.37 21.09 3.42
N ARG A 62 15.63 22.22 2.75
CA ARG A 62 14.64 23.32 2.66
C ARG A 62 13.38 22.92 1.88
N LYS A 63 13.51 22.08 0.85
CA LYS A 63 12.34 21.52 0.14
C LYS A 63 11.46 20.65 1.05
N LEU A 64 12.03 20.12 2.14
CA LEU A 64 11.35 19.37 3.19
C LEU A 64 10.89 20.27 4.36
N ALA A 65 10.88 21.60 4.16
CA ALA A 65 10.48 22.62 5.13
C ALA A 65 11.27 22.62 6.46
N TYR A 66 12.53 22.21 6.39
CA TYR A 66 13.48 22.42 7.47
C TYR A 66 14.16 23.79 7.40
N ASP A 67 14.35 24.41 8.56
CA ASP A 67 15.31 25.49 8.72
C ASP A 67 16.72 24.89 8.77
N VAL A 68 17.61 25.32 7.88
CA VAL A 68 18.92 24.71 7.72
C VAL A 68 20.02 25.66 8.18
N GLU A 69 20.82 25.22 9.13
CA GLU A 69 22.03 25.88 9.58
C GLU A 69 23.26 25.13 9.07
N ILE A 70 24.06 25.79 8.22
CA ILE A 70 25.31 25.23 7.70
C ILE A 70 26.49 25.84 8.45
N VAL A 71 27.34 24.98 8.98
CA VAL A 71 28.57 25.35 9.68
C VAL A 71 29.75 24.80 8.89
N GLU A 72 30.36 25.67 8.08
CA GLU A 72 31.48 25.33 7.20
C GLU A 72 32.83 25.50 7.89
N ASN A 73 33.72 24.53 7.70
CA ASN A 73 35.07 24.51 8.25
C ASN A 73 35.15 24.89 9.73
N PRO A 74 34.30 24.33 10.61
CA PRO A 74 34.31 24.70 12.01
C PRO A 74 35.63 24.29 12.66
N VAL A 75 36.21 25.20 13.46
CA VAL A 75 37.25 24.83 14.41
C VAL A 75 36.62 24.11 15.60
N ARG A 76 37.42 23.38 16.39
CA ARG A 76 36.93 22.57 17.53
C ARG A 76 35.99 23.33 18.48
N ARG A 77 36.30 24.59 18.80
CA ARG A 77 35.46 25.43 19.66
C ARG A 77 34.07 25.65 19.07
N THR A 78 34.00 25.95 17.77
CA THR A 78 32.74 26.14 17.04
C THR A 78 31.94 24.85 16.99
N VAL A 79 32.58 23.70 16.83
CA VAL A 79 31.89 22.40 16.87
C VAL A 79 31.20 22.19 18.22
N LEU A 80 31.90 22.46 19.33
CA LEU A 80 31.33 22.34 20.68
C LEU A 80 30.15 23.29 20.88
N GLU A 81 30.32 24.57 20.54
CA GLU A 81 29.26 25.59 20.65
C GLU A 81 28.03 25.22 19.81
N LYS A 82 28.24 24.71 18.59
CA LYS A 82 27.16 24.33 17.67
C LYS A 82 26.47 23.04 18.06
N TRP A 83 27.19 22.08 18.63
CA TRP A 83 26.57 20.91 19.21
C TRP A 83 25.68 21.25 20.41
N ASP A 84 26.15 22.13 21.32
CA ASP A 84 25.35 22.59 22.45
C ASP A 84 24.10 23.34 21.98
N ASP A 85 24.23 24.19 20.94
CA ASP A 85 23.10 24.83 20.26
C ASP A 85 22.12 23.78 19.69
N ALA A 86 22.61 22.73 19.03
CA ALA A 86 21.77 21.71 18.43
C ALA A 86 20.92 20.97 19.48
N VAL A 87 21.52 20.67 20.63
CA VAL A 87 20.82 20.06 21.76
C VAL A 87 19.80 21.03 22.35
N THR A 88 20.22 22.24 22.69
CA THR A 88 19.38 23.21 23.41
C THR A 88 18.24 23.78 22.57
N LYS A 89 18.48 24.08 21.29
CA LYS A 89 17.48 24.63 20.36
C LYS A 89 16.58 23.56 19.73
N GLY A 90 16.89 22.29 19.91
CA GLY A 90 16.04 21.19 19.46
C GLY A 90 16.09 20.92 17.97
N PHE A 91 17.29 20.87 17.40
CA PHE A 91 17.49 20.39 16.03
C PHE A 91 16.99 18.94 15.89
N ARG A 92 16.31 18.66 14.77
CA ARG A 92 15.78 17.32 14.46
C ARG A 92 16.82 16.46 13.75
N ILE A 93 17.67 17.08 12.93
CA ILE A 93 18.68 16.36 12.14
C ILE A 93 20.04 17.04 12.31
N VAL A 94 21.08 16.23 12.48
CA VAL A 94 22.48 16.64 12.46
C VAL A 94 23.19 15.85 11.36
N HIS A 95 23.57 16.51 10.27
CA HIS A 95 24.33 15.93 9.16
C HIS A 95 25.80 16.33 9.31
N VAL A 96 26.68 15.35 9.43
CA VAL A 96 28.11 15.55 9.69
C VAL A 96 28.92 15.04 8.50
N ILE A 97 29.83 15.87 7.97
CA ILE A 97 30.70 15.56 6.83
C ILE A 97 32.15 15.98 7.15
N SER A 98 33.05 15.02 7.33
CA SER A 98 34.49 15.25 7.56
C SER A 98 35.27 13.93 7.56
N HIS A 99 36.55 13.98 7.89
CA HIS A 99 37.29 12.83 8.39
C HIS A 99 36.76 12.36 9.75
N GLY A 100 36.86 11.05 9.99
CA GLY A 100 36.58 10.42 11.27
C GLY A 100 37.86 9.94 11.94
N ALA A 101 38.15 10.43 13.14
CA ALA A 101 39.28 9.98 13.94
C ALA A 101 38.82 9.05 15.05
N THR A 102 39.52 7.93 15.22
CA THR A 102 39.43 7.08 16.40
C THR A 102 40.65 7.33 17.28
N SER A 103 40.55 7.14 18.59
CA SER A 103 41.71 7.23 19.49
C SER A 103 42.65 6.04 19.30
N LEU A 104 43.35 6.04 18.17
CA LEU A 104 44.32 5.01 17.74
C LEU A 104 45.71 5.62 17.48
N ALA A 105 45.97 6.84 17.98
CA ALA A 105 47.31 7.41 18.05
C ALA A 105 48.07 7.05 19.35
N ASP A 106 47.39 6.55 20.39
CA ASP A 106 48.01 6.13 21.67
C ASP A 106 48.12 4.59 21.85
N ALA A 107 47.98 3.82 20.76
CA ALA A 107 47.91 2.36 20.78
C ALA A 107 49.24 1.62 21.07
N VAL A 108 50.26 2.30 21.61
CA VAL A 108 51.50 1.63 22.07
C VAL A 108 51.40 1.19 23.55
N ARG A 109 50.35 1.57 24.31
CA ARG A 109 50.35 1.32 25.78
C ARG A 109 49.11 0.71 26.42
N SER A 110 48.10 0.24 25.70
CA SER A 110 47.04 -0.54 26.36
C SER A 110 46.48 -1.66 25.51
N ARG A 111 46.55 -2.90 26.00
CA ARG A 111 45.92 -4.10 25.43
C ARG A 111 44.39 -4.11 25.59
N SER A 112 43.76 -2.96 25.83
CA SER A 112 42.31 -2.78 26.01
C SER A 112 41.67 -1.91 24.91
N ALA A 113 42.39 -1.63 23.82
CA ALA A 113 41.97 -0.68 22.78
C ALA A 113 40.95 -1.23 21.76
N GLU A 114 40.56 -2.50 21.87
CA GLU A 114 39.55 -3.11 21.00
C GLU A 114 38.11 -2.62 21.32
N ASP A 115 37.90 -1.96 22.48
CA ASP A 115 36.58 -1.55 23.00
C ASP A 115 36.23 -0.06 22.88
N SER A 116 37.05 0.79 22.22
CA SER A 116 36.69 2.21 22.12
C SER A 116 35.65 2.44 21.02
N GLU A 117 34.37 2.51 21.40
CA GLU A 117 33.27 2.98 20.53
C GLU A 117 33.46 4.44 20.05
N GLN A 118 34.58 5.09 20.36
CA GLN A 118 34.82 6.48 20.08
C GLN A 118 34.93 6.78 18.58
N LEU A 119 34.22 7.81 18.14
CA LEU A 119 34.30 8.36 16.79
C LEU A 119 34.29 9.89 16.90
N CYS A 120 35.40 10.52 16.56
CA CYS A 120 35.53 11.97 16.59
C CYS A 120 35.37 12.57 15.19
N PHE A 121 34.52 13.59 15.07
CA PHE A 121 34.53 14.53 13.96
C PHE A 121 35.86 15.30 13.95
N VAL A 122 36.57 15.29 12.83
CA VAL A 122 37.80 16.10 12.67
C VAL A 122 37.41 17.52 12.25
N PRO A 123 37.66 18.55 13.07
CA PRO A 123 37.37 19.94 12.70
C PRO A 123 38.43 20.50 11.72
N SER A 124 38.19 21.67 11.14
CA SER A 124 39.13 22.31 10.20
C SER A 124 40.51 22.60 10.81
N CYS A 125 40.60 22.72 12.14
CA CYS A 125 41.87 22.87 12.85
C CYS A 125 42.62 21.55 13.08
N GLY A 126 42.09 20.40 12.63
CA GLY A 126 42.67 19.06 12.78
C GLY A 126 42.66 18.50 14.22
N GLN A 127 42.25 19.29 15.21
CA GLN A 127 42.28 18.93 16.63
C GLN A 127 40.98 18.28 17.08
N THR A 128 41.04 17.00 17.44
CA THR A 128 39.92 16.24 18.03
C THR A 128 39.99 16.24 19.57
N GLY A 129 38.91 15.86 20.25
CA GLY A 129 38.88 15.70 21.71
C GLY A 129 37.49 15.93 22.30
N ASN A 130 37.42 16.41 23.55
CA ASN A 130 36.13 16.72 24.18
C ASN A 130 35.32 17.66 23.28
N GLY A 131 34.05 17.31 23.05
CA GLY A 131 33.13 18.08 22.22
C GLY A 131 33.05 17.64 20.76
N THR A 132 33.96 16.80 20.27
CA THR A 132 33.93 16.30 18.87
C THR A 132 33.52 14.83 18.76
N ASP A 133 33.23 14.16 19.87
CA ASP A 133 32.86 12.74 19.91
C ASP A 133 31.39 12.54 19.51
N VAL A 134 31.18 12.04 18.30
CA VAL A 134 29.86 11.79 17.69
C VAL A 134 29.11 10.71 18.44
N VAL A 135 29.79 9.70 18.99
CA VAL A 135 29.13 8.66 19.79
C VAL A 135 28.57 9.25 21.08
N GLN A 136 29.30 10.17 21.69
CA GLN A 136 28.80 10.91 22.85
C GLN A 136 27.65 11.85 22.48
N TRP A 137 27.66 12.44 21.29
CA TRP A 137 26.52 13.23 20.79
C TRP A 137 25.26 12.37 20.68
N VAL A 138 25.35 11.19 20.07
CA VAL A 138 24.21 10.25 19.92
C VAL A 138 23.68 9.81 21.28
N ARG A 139 24.55 9.45 22.24
CA ARG A 139 24.15 9.12 23.63
C ARG A 139 23.48 10.27 24.36
N THR A 140 23.88 11.51 24.08
CA THR A 140 23.30 12.71 24.68
C THR A 140 21.93 13.00 24.07
N ALA A 141 21.80 12.87 22.75
CA ALA A 141 20.53 13.04 22.03
C ALA A 141 19.48 12.01 22.46
N HIS A 142 19.87 10.76 22.74
CA HIS A 142 18.95 9.72 23.20
C HIS A 142 18.24 10.08 24.53
N ARG A 143 18.83 10.93 25.37
CA ARG A 143 18.21 11.37 26.64
C ARG A 143 17.14 12.46 26.45
N ARG A 144 16.91 12.91 25.21
CA ARG A 144 15.89 13.90 24.88
C ARG A 144 14.52 13.23 24.78
N ALA A 145 13.47 14.03 24.93
CA ALA A 145 12.09 13.56 24.76
C ALA A 145 11.66 13.41 23.29
N GLU A 146 12.31 14.13 22.37
CA GLU A 146 11.96 14.10 20.95
C GLU A 146 13.12 13.52 20.13
N PRO A 147 12.84 12.68 19.12
CA PRO A 147 13.85 11.95 18.39
C PRO A 147 14.73 12.86 17.53
N MET A 148 16.02 12.51 17.43
CA MET A 148 17.02 13.21 16.62
C MET A 148 17.73 12.23 15.67
N LEU A 149 17.86 12.61 14.41
CA LEU A 149 18.54 11.87 13.36
C LEU A 149 19.97 12.39 13.14
N PHE A 150 20.94 11.48 13.10
CA PHE A 150 22.31 11.74 12.71
C PHE A 150 22.58 11.12 11.34
N VAL A 151 22.99 11.95 10.38
CA VAL A 151 23.48 11.50 9.08
C VAL A 151 24.99 11.69 9.10
N VAL A 152 25.75 10.59 9.18
CA VAL A 152 27.18 10.61 9.52
C VAL A 152 28.02 10.15 8.34
N ASP A 153 28.61 11.11 7.63
CA ASP A 153 29.55 10.90 6.54
C ASP A 153 30.99 11.09 7.02
N LEU A 154 31.44 10.12 7.82
CA LEU A 154 32.79 10.06 8.40
C LEU A 154 33.44 8.72 8.08
N CYS A 155 34.78 8.69 8.09
CA CYS A 155 35.50 7.42 8.19
C CYS A 155 35.08 6.67 9.45
N ARG A 156 34.80 5.37 9.34
CA ARG A 156 34.36 4.50 10.45
C ARG A 156 33.03 4.93 11.08
N ALA A 157 32.16 5.59 10.31
CA ALA A 157 30.89 6.15 10.78
C ALA A 157 29.98 5.10 11.42
N GLY A 158 30.08 3.83 11.01
CA GLY A 158 29.29 2.73 11.57
C GLY A 158 29.44 2.54 13.09
N ARG A 159 30.50 3.08 13.71
CA ARG A 159 30.65 3.12 15.18
C ARG A 159 29.53 3.91 15.86
N ALA A 160 29.06 4.99 15.24
CA ALA A 160 27.93 5.78 15.75
C ALA A 160 26.58 5.06 15.63
N ALA A 161 26.43 4.15 14.66
CA ALA A 161 25.20 3.37 14.44
C ALA A 161 25.13 2.05 15.24
N ARG A 162 26.18 1.70 15.99
CA ARG A 162 26.34 0.42 16.69
C ARG A 162 26.80 0.61 18.13
N ILE A 163 26.14 1.53 18.85
CA ILE A 163 26.41 1.80 20.26
C ILE A 163 25.78 0.67 21.10
N ALA A 164 26.60 -0.11 21.81
CA ALA A 164 26.16 -1.31 22.52
C ALA A 164 25.05 -1.03 23.55
N GLN A 165 25.11 0.14 24.20
CA GLN A 165 24.10 0.58 25.17
C GLN A 165 22.73 0.83 24.54
N LEU A 166 22.70 1.37 23.31
CA LEU A 166 21.45 1.68 22.62
C LEU A 166 20.88 0.46 21.89
N ALA A 167 21.71 -0.53 21.58
CA ALA A 167 21.27 -1.78 20.95
C ALA A 167 20.36 -2.65 21.85
N GLN A 168 20.27 -2.33 23.14
CA GLN A 168 19.41 -3.02 24.11
C GLN A 168 18.13 -2.25 24.45
N VAL A 169 17.96 -1.04 23.90
CA VAL A 169 16.79 -0.19 24.15
C VAL A 169 15.69 -0.57 23.16
N PRO A 170 14.43 -0.73 23.60
CA PRO A 170 13.29 -0.94 22.71
C PRO A 170 13.15 0.19 21.68
N ASP A 171 12.69 -0.14 20.47
CA ASP A 171 12.68 0.81 19.35
C ASP A 171 11.76 2.02 19.57
N ASP A 172 10.68 1.85 20.34
CA ASP A 172 9.73 2.91 20.71
C ASP A 172 10.26 3.86 21.79
N GLU A 173 11.33 3.47 22.50
CA GLU A 173 12.04 4.29 23.48
C GLU A 173 13.28 4.99 22.89
N LEU A 174 13.67 4.66 21.65
CA LEU A 174 14.86 5.22 21.00
C LEU A 174 14.63 6.65 20.48
N ASN A 175 15.29 7.62 21.14
CA ASN A 175 15.31 9.03 20.69
C ASN A 175 16.54 9.45 19.86
N ALA A 176 17.46 8.54 19.53
CA ALA A 176 18.60 8.85 18.68
C ALA A 176 18.78 7.83 17.56
N TRP A 177 18.74 8.31 16.34
CA TRP A 177 18.73 7.52 15.11
C TRP A 177 19.94 7.88 14.27
N VAL A 178 20.60 6.90 13.66
CA VAL A 178 21.84 7.12 12.91
C VAL A 178 21.77 6.43 11.56
N VAL A 179 22.14 7.14 10.51
CA VAL A 179 22.52 6.58 9.19
C VAL A 179 23.97 6.95 8.93
N ALA A 180 24.84 5.94 8.87
CA ALA A 180 26.28 6.09 8.71
C ALA A 180 26.74 5.63 7.32
N ALA A 181 27.66 6.39 6.72
CA ALA A 181 28.19 6.14 5.37
C ALA A 181 28.97 4.84 5.20
N THR A 182 29.55 4.32 6.29
CA THR A 182 30.52 3.20 6.25
C THR A 182 30.38 2.25 7.43
N SER A 183 31.01 1.08 7.31
CA SER A 183 31.15 0.15 8.42
C SER A 183 32.07 0.67 9.53
N PRO A 184 32.02 0.11 10.76
CA PRO A 184 32.84 0.55 11.89
C PRO A 184 34.37 0.46 11.69
N ALA A 185 34.81 -0.28 10.66
CA ALA A 185 36.22 -0.55 10.36
C ALA A 185 36.71 0.13 9.07
N GLU A 186 35.80 0.58 8.20
CA GLU A 186 36.15 1.07 6.86
C GLU A 186 36.24 2.60 6.80
N PRO A 187 37.18 3.13 5.99
CA PRO A 187 37.19 4.55 5.62
C PRO A 187 36.02 4.90 4.68
N ALA A 188 35.53 6.14 4.77
CA ALA A 188 34.58 6.72 3.83
C ALA A 188 35.36 7.51 2.77
N TYR A 189 34.99 7.38 1.51
CA TYR A 189 35.66 8.06 0.40
C TYR A 189 34.65 8.84 -0.45
N ASP A 190 35.12 9.96 -0.98
CA ASP A 190 34.58 10.69 -2.14
C ASP A 190 33.19 11.34 -2.04
N GLY A 191 32.56 11.37 -0.86
CA GLY A 191 31.30 12.11 -0.63
C GLY A 191 30.05 11.50 -1.27
N THR A 192 30.19 10.35 -1.95
CA THR A 192 29.10 9.66 -2.64
C THR A 192 27.91 9.38 -1.73
N PHE A 193 28.14 9.01 -0.46
CA PHE A 193 27.06 8.82 0.50
C PHE A 193 26.19 10.08 0.65
N SER A 194 26.79 11.23 0.94
CA SER A 194 26.01 12.46 1.12
C SER A 194 25.39 12.98 -0.18
N GLU A 195 26.01 12.73 -1.34
CA GLU A 195 25.38 13.01 -2.65
C GLU A 195 24.10 12.20 -2.84
N ILE A 196 24.15 10.89 -2.54
CA ILE A 196 23.00 9.99 -2.62
C ILE A 196 21.94 10.37 -1.58
N VAL A 197 22.34 10.74 -0.36
CA VAL A 197 21.39 11.28 0.64
C VAL A 197 20.70 12.53 0.09
N GLY A 198 21.43 13.44 -0.55
CA GLY A 198 20.85 14.61 -1.21
C GLY A 198 19.80 14.25 -2.25
N GLU A 199 20.07 13.25 -3.11
CA GLU A 199 19.10 12.73 -4.07
C GLU A 199 17.86 12.11 -3.43
N VAL A 200 18.06 11.34 -2.35
CA VAL A 200 16.95 10.69 -1.63
C VAL A 200 16.07 11.75 -0.96
N LEU A 201 16.66 12.79 -0.36
CA LEU A 201 15.92 13.92 0.21
C LEU A 201 15.12 14.69 -0.87
N GLU A 202 15.71 14.90 -2.04
CA GLU A 202 15.03 15.48 -3.20
C GLU A 202 13.85 14.60 -3.65
N GLN A 203 14.01 13.28 -3.64
CA GLN A 203 12.94 12.33 -3.98
C GLN A 203 11.84 12.31 -2.91
N ILE A 204 12.18 12.34 -1.61
CA ILE A 204 11.21 12.48 -0.52
C ILE A 204 10.38 13.75 -0.73
N ALA A 205 11.01 14.88 -1.04
CA ALA A 205 10.29 16.13 -1.27
C ALA A 205 9.35 16.06 -2.48
N ALA A 206 9.72 15.29 -3.51
CA ALA A 206 8.94 15.14 -4.72
C ALA A 206 7.77 14.17 -4.59
N ASN A 207 7.92 13.06 -3.88
CA ASN A 207 6.93 11.96 -3.86
C ASN A 207 6.89 11.13 -2.56
N GLY A 208 7.64 11.50 -1.53
CA GLY A 208 7.67 10.76 -0.27
C GLY A 208 8.27 9.36 -0.37
N LEU A 209 9.12 9.05 -1.36
CA LEU A 209 9.61 7.70 -1.67
C LEU A 209 8.50 6.68 -1.94
N ASP A 210 7.39 7.14 -2.52
CA ASP A 210 6.18 6.35 -2.77
C ASP A 210 5.50 5.82 -1.49
N THR A 211 5.68 6.53 -0.37
CA THR A 211 4.95 6.27 0.86
C THR A 211 3.45 6.51 0.67
N ASP A 212 2.62 5.54 1.09
CA ASP A 212 1.17 5.63 0.97
C ASP A 212 0.62 6.92 1.63
N PRO A 213 -0.34 7.63 1.01
CA PRO A 213 -0.95 8.86 1.54
C PRO A 213 -1.56 8.78 2.96
N SER A 214 -1.80 7.57 3.50
CA SER A 214 -2.25 7.42 4.89
C SER A 214 -1.14 7.51 5.93
N ILE A 215 0.11 7.34 5.52
CA ILE A 215 1.25 7.38 6.43
C ILE A 215 1.81 8.80 6.42
N GLU A 216 1.86 9.42 7.60
CA GLU A 216 2.28 10.82 7.74
C GLU A 216 3.78 11.01 7.50
N PHE A 217 4.61 10.02 7.83
CA PHE A 217 6.07 10.12 7.73
C PHE A 217 6.66 8.96 6.92
N VAL A 218 7.70 9.25 6.14
CA VAL A 218 8.48 8.23 5.43
C VAL A 218 9.11 7.29 6.45
N ARG A 219 8.91 5.98 6.27
CA ARG A 219 9.39 4.95 7.19
C ARG A 219 10.92 4.83 7.17
N TRP A 220 11.48 4.46 8.32
CA TRP A 220 12.93 4.27 8.50
C TRP A 220 13.52 3.25 7.52
N ASP A 221 12.90 2.06 7.45
CA ASP A 221 13.43 0.96 6.64
C ASP A 221 13.45 1.32 5.16
N ARG A 222 12.42 2.04 4.70
CA ARG A 222 12.33 2.57 3.34
C ARG A 222 13.45 3.55 3.03
N LEU A 223 13.69 4.52 3.91
CA LEU A 223 14.78 5.48 3.77
C LEU A 223 16.14 4.78 3.64
N VAL A 224 16.43 3.86 4.58
CA VAL A 224 17.70 3.11 4.61
C VAL A 224 17.85 2.24 3.37
N PHE A 225 16.80 1.53 2.97
CA PHE A 225 16.80 0.68 1.78
C PHE A 225 17.12 1.46 0.50
N VAL A 226 16.43 2.59 0.26
CA VAL A 226 16.61 3.40 -0.97
C VAL A 226 18.02 3.99 -1.03
N ILE A 227 18.58 4.45 0.10
CA ILE A 227 19.98 4.94 0.15
C ILE A 227 20.95 3.82 -0.26
N GLN A 228 20.83 2.62 0.32
CA GLN A 228 21.72 1.49 0.00
C GLN A 228 21.55 1.02 -1.45
N GLN A 229 20.32 1.01 -1.96
CA GLN A 229 20.01 0.63 -3.33
C GLN A 229 20.70 1.57 -4.33
N ARG A 230 20.59 2.88 -4.13
CA ARG A 230 21.21 3.89 -5.00
C ARG A 230 22.74 3.87 -4.94
N LEU A 231 23.33 3.67 -3.76
CA LEU A 231 24.77 3.47 -3.63
C LEU A 231 25.26 2.28 -4.46
N THR A 232 24.51 1.17 -4.39
CA THR A 232 24.82 -0.04 -5.16
C THR A 232 24.70 0.21 -6.67
N ALA A 233 23.65 0.92 -7.10
CA ALA A 233 23.42 1.27 -8.51
C ALA A 233 24.50 2.23 -9.06
N ALA A 234 25.02 3.12 -8.22
CA ALA A 234 26.16 3.99 -8.56
C ALA A 234 27.51 3.24 -8.62
N GLY A 235 27.53 1.92 -8.39
CA GLY A 235 28.75 1.12 -8.36
C GLY A 235 29.60 1.31 -7.11
N SER A 236 29.07 1.97 -6.08
CA SER A 236 29.77 2.17 -4.82
C SER A 236 29.89 0.86 -4.05
N THR A 237 31.09 0.60 -3.52
CA THR A 237 31.32 -0.52 -2.59
C THR A 237 30.94 -0.17 -1.14
N GLN A 238 30.54 1.09 -0.89
CA GLN A 238 30.15 1.55 0.44
C GLN A 238 28.88 0.84 0.92
N ARG A 239 28.89 0.45 2.19
CA ARG A 239 27.73 -0.13 2.87
C ARG A 239 27.31 0.79 4.00
N ILE A 240 26.04 1.14 4.00
CA ILE A 240 25.49 1.98 5.06
C ILE A 240 25.29 1.17 6.32
N HIS A 241 25.48 1.82 7.47
CA HIS A 241 25.17 1.26 8.77
C HIS A 241 24.14 2.15 9.45
N ALA A 242 22.95 1.61 9.70
CA ALA A 242 21.85 2.33 10.33
C ALA A 242 21.50 1.74 11.70
N THR A 243 20.87 2.54 12.57
CA THR A 243 20.18 2.03 13.78
C THR A 243 19.27 0.87 13.37
N LYS A 244 19.40 -0.26 14.09
CA LYS A 244 18.60 -1.47 13.83
C LYS A 244 17.23 -1.31 14.47
N ILE A 245 16.23 -1.89 13.83
CA ILE A 245 14.87 -2.05 14.32
C ILE A 245 14.59 -3.56 14.43
N ASP A 246 13.86 -3.96 15.45
CA ASP A 246 13.33 -5.31 15.63
C ASP A 246 12.18 -5.54 14.62
N PRO A 247 12.36 -6.43 13.63
CA PRO A 247 11.34 -6.68 12.61
C PRO A 247 10.09 -7.38 13.18
N SER A 248 10.13 -7.85 14.42
CA SER A 248 8.97 -8.46 15.09
C SER A 248 8.05 -7.43 15.75
N GLN A 249 8.48 -6.17 15.88
CA GLN A 249 7.70 -5.09 16.47
C GLN A 249 7.14 -4.16 15.40
N PRO A 250 6.00 -3.49 15.66
CA PRO A 250 5.50 -2.45 14.78
C PRO A 250 6.58 -1.36 14.60
N PRO A 251 6.92 -0.98 13.36
CA PRO A 251 7.96 0.01 13.14
C PRO A 251 7.56 1.36 13.75
N PRO A 252 8.47 2.08 14.42
CA PRO A 252 8.18 3.39 14.99
C PRO A 252 7.84 4.41 13.91
N GLU A 253 6.95 5.34 14.23
CA GLU A 253 6.68 6.50 13.39
C GLU A 253 7.64 7.63 13.76
N LEU A 254 8.62 7.86 12.88
CA LEU A 254 9.69 8.81 13.13
C LEU A 254 9.42 10.13 12.41
N PRO A 255 9.31 11.27 13.13
CA PRO A 255 8.92 12.56 12.56
C PRO A 255 10.09 13.27 11.85
N PHE A 256 10.90 12.54 11.08
CA PHE A 256 12.04 13.12 10.35
C PHE A 256 11.66 13.63 8.97
N PHE A 257 10.80 12.90 8.25
CA PHE A 257 10.50 13.23 6.86
C PHE A 257 9.02 13.06 6.62
N ARG A 258 8.28 14.17 6.66
CA ARG A 258 6.84 14.14 6.41
C ARG A 258 6.58 13.75 4.96
N ASN A 259 5.64 12.84 4.75
CA ASN A 259 5.18 12.44 3.44
C ASN A 259 4.44 13.62 2.78
N PRO A 260 4.92 14.17 1.65
CA PRO A 260 4.24 15.27 0.97
C PRO A 260 2.87 14.87 0.41
N ASN A 261 2.64 13.57 0.20
CA ASN A 261 1.37 13.03 -0.27
C ASN A 261 0.41 12.70 0.88
N TRP A 262 0.77 13.00 2.14
CA TRP A 262 -0.09 12.69 3.26
C TRP A 262 -1.41 13.47 3.17
N VAL A 263 -2.51 12.73 3.24
CA VAL A 263 -3.86 13.30 3.27
C VAL A 263 -4.50 12.91 4.58
N SER A 264 -4.80 13.91 5.41
CA SER A 264 -5.64 13.73 6.58
C SER A 264 -7.07 13.44 6.11
N ASP A 265 -7.41 12.16 6.05
CA ASP A 265 -8.77 11.71 5.71
C ASP A 265 -9.42 11.15 6.97
N GLU A 266 -10.28 11.95 7.60
CA GLU A 266 -11.02 11.54 8.81
C GLU A 266 -11.88 10.30 8.56
N ARG A 267 -12.40 10.11 7.34
CA ARG A 267 -13.14 8.91 6.97
C ARG A 267 -12.19 7.72 6.93
N ARG A 268 -11.02 7.86 6.30
CA ARG A 268 -9.98 6.83 6.29
C ARG A 268 -9.50 6.50 7.70
N ALA A 269 -9.33 7.50 8.57
CA ALA A 269 -8.98 7.30 9.98
C ALA A 269 -10.05 6.50 10.73
N ARG A 270 -11.34 6.82 10.53
CA ARG A 270 -12.46 6.00 11.09
C ARG A 270 -12.45 4.58 10.54
N VAL A 271 -12.17 4.38 9.25
CA VAL A 271 -12.06 3.04 8.65
C VAL A 271 -10.83 2.29 9.16
N GLN A 272 -9.71 2.96 9.37
CA GLN A 272 -8.51 2.39 9.98
C GLN A 272 -8.70 2.07 11.46
N ALA A 273 -9.63 2.72 12.16
CA ALA A 273 -10.00 2.36 13.53
C ALA A 273 -10.84 1.08 13.61
N ILE A 274 -11.44 0.62 12.50
CA ILE A 274 -12.17 -0.66 12.45
C ILE A 274 -11.18 -1.81 12.69
N THR A 275 -11.60 -2.81 13.45
CA THR A 275 -10.81 -4.00 13.76
C THR A 275 -10.29 -4.66 12.46
N PRO A 276 -8.98 -4.97 12.35
CA PRO A 276 -8.34 -5.38 11.09
C PRO A 276 -9.04 -6.48 10.27
N PRO A 277 -9.71 -7.50 10.87
CA PRO A 277 -10.38 -8.54 10.11
C PRO A 277 -11.65 -8.10 9.37
N VAL A 278 -12.38 -7.13 9.93
CA VAL A 278 -13.62 -6.55 9.39
C VAL A 278 -13.29 -5.45 8.38
N ARG A 279 -12.18 -4.74 8.61
CA ARG A 279 -11.72 -3.60 7.81
C ARG A 279 -11.76 -3.82 6.28
N PRO A 280 -11.37 -4.98 5.68
CA PRO A 280 -11.36 -5.14 4.23
C PRO A 280 -12.72 -4.98 3.55
N PHE A 281 -13.84 -5.21 4.26
CA PHE A 281 -15.17 -4.92 3.70
C PHE A 281 -15.35 -3.44 3.34
N VAL A 282 -14.52 -2.57 3.92
CA VAL A 282 -14.52 -1.12 3.74
C VAL A 282 -13.21 -0.63 3.08
N ALA A 283 -12.07 -1.27 3.38
CA ALA A 283 -10.72 -0.80 3.01
C ALA A 283 -10.12 -1.40 1.73
N ASP A 284 -10.45 -2.65 1.36
CA ASP A 284 -10.02 -3.28 0.08
C ASP A 284 -10.67 -2.63 -1.15
N LEU A 285 -11.43 -1.57 -0.89
CA LEU A 285 -12.19 -0.78 -1.83
C LEU A 285 -11.49 0.54 -2.15
N GLY A 286 -10.47 0.99 -1.42
CA GLY A 286 -9.88 2.32 -1.62
C GLY A 286 -10.91 3.46 -1.52
N ALA A 287 -10.50 4.71 -1.31
CA ALA A 287 -11.45 5.82 -1.35
C ALA A 287 -12.19 5.90 -2.71
N ASP A 288 -11.49 5.54 -3.79
CA ASP A 288 -12.01 5.59 -5.17
C ASP A 288 -12.89 4.39 -5.58
N HIS A 289 -12.67 3.15 -5.10
CA HIS A 289 -13.56 2.02 -5.43
C HIS A 289 -14.63 1.74 -4.36
N PHE A 290 -14.58 2.35 -3.18
CA PHE A 290 -15.63 2.26 -2.16
C PHE A 290 -16.94 2.88 -2.63
N ILE A 291 -16.85 4.09 -3.19
CA ILE A 291 -17.98 4.81 -3.79
C ILE A 291 -18.61 4.01 -4.94
N ASP A 292 -17.79 3.27 -5.68
CA ASP A 292 -18.22 2.51 -6.85
C ASP A 292 -18.77 1.10 -6.56
N ARG A 293 -18.36 0.44 -5.46
CA ARG A 293 -18.73 -0.97 -5.18
C ARG A 293 -19.88 -1.16 -4.20
N VAL A 294 -19.99 -0.32 -3.17
CA VAL A 294 -20.96 -0.49 -2.07
C VAL A 294 -21.66 0.82 -1.69
N GLY A 295 -21.13 1.98 -2.14
CA GLY A 295 -21.79 3.28 -2.02
C GLY A 295 -22.93 3.49 -3.04
N ASP A 296 -23.05 4.70 -3.59
CA ASP A 296 -24.18 5.13 -4.45
C ASP A 296 -24.40 4.28 -5.73
N HIS A 297 -23.37 3.53 -6.13
CA HIS A 297 -23.35 2.74 -7.37
C HIS A 297 -23.67 1.25 -7.19
N PHE A 298 -23.77 0.74 -5.96
CA PHE A 298 -24.31 -0.60 -5.74
C PHE A 298 -25.80 -0.59 -6.01
N VAL A 299 -26.21 -1.25 -7.09
CA VAL A 299 -27.59 -1.28 -7.57
C VAL A 299 -27.93 -2.69 -8.03
N GLY A 300 -29.18 -3.07 -7.81
CA GLY A 300 -29.70 -4.37 -8.22
C GLY A 300 -29.59 -5.39 -7.11
N ARG A 301 -29.71 -6.67 -7.47
CA ARG A 301 -29.73 -7.80 -6.54
C ARG A 301 -30.84 -7.71 -5.48
N ARG A 302 -31.94 -7.02 -5.80
CA ARG A 302 -33.03 -6.73 -4.85
C ARG A 302 -33.68 -8.01 -4.31
N GLN A 303 -33.85 -9.01 -5.17
CA GLN A 303 -34.37 -10.30 -4.73
C GLN A 303 -33.39 -10.97 -3.76
N GLN A 304 -32.10 -11.04 -4.11
CA GLN A 304 -31.12 -11.69 -3.25
C GLN A 304 -30.91 -10.93 -1.93
N LEU A 305 -30.96 -9.60 -1.94
CA LEU A 305 -30.95 -8.77 -0.73
C LEU A 305 -32.20 -9.02 0.12
N GLY A 306 -33.39 -9.02 -0.49
CA GLY A 306 -34.66 -9.31 0.19
C GLY A 306 -34.75 -10.73 0.75
N ASP A 307 -33.99 -11.68 0.19
CA ASP A 307 -33.91 -13.06 0.70
C ASP A 307 -32.86 -13.22 1.81
N LEU A 308 -31.78 -12.43 1.76
CA LEU A 308 -30.62 -12.57 2.66
C LEU A 308 -30.70 -11.67 3.89
N ALA A 309 -31.15 -10.43 3.76
CA ALA A 309 -31.20 -9.49 4.87
C ALA A 309 -32.18 -9.91 5.97
N PRO A 310 -33.45 -10.28 5.67
CA PRO A 310 -34.36 -10.79 6.71
C PRO A 310 -33.85 -12.09 7.35
N TRP A 311 -33.20 -12.95 6.57
CA TRP A 311 -32.60 -14.18 7.10
C TRP A 311 -31.43 -13.90 8.05
N LEU A 312 -30.62 -12.87 7.79
CA LEU A 312 -29.54 -12.45 8.69
C LEU A 312 -30.08 -11.86 10.00
N ASP A 313 -31.19 -11.11 9.92
CA ASP A 313 -31.85 -10.45 11.05
C ASP A 313 -32.65 -11.42 11.94
N ASP A 314 -33.12 -12.53 11.39
CA ASP A 314 -33.94 -13.48 12.14
C ASP A 314 -33.09 -14.31 13.13
N VAL A 315 -33.13 -13.89 14.39
CA VAL A 315 -32.41 -14.53 15.51
C VAL A 315 -32.93 -15.93 15.87
N THR A 316 -34.10 -16.32 15.34
CA THR A 316 -34.74 -17.61 15.63
C THR A 316 -34.38 -18.69 14.61
N VAL A 317 -33.86 -18.29 13.44
CA VAL A 317 -33.39 -19.19 12.41
C VAL A 317 -31.86 -19.24 12.37
N GLY A 318 -31.34 -20.35 11.85
CA GLY A 318 -29.91 -20.61 11.73
C GLY A 318 -29.59 -21.41 10.48
N GLY A 319 -28.32 -21.79 10.34
CA GLY A 319 -27.85 -22.70 9.31
C GLY A 319 -27.01 -22.03 8.24
N LEU A 320 -26.92 -22.68 7.08
CA LEU A 320 -26.01 -22.30 6.00
C LEU A 320 -26.77 -21.69 4.83
N LYS A 321 -26.33 -20.52 4.37
CA LYS A 321 -26.59 -20.00 3.01
C LYS A 321 -25.27 -19.83 2.27
N VAL A 322 -25.24 -20.17 0.98
CA VAL A 322 -24.04 -20.01 0.14
C VAL A 322 -24.37 -19.12 -1.05
N VAL A 323 -23.58 -18.06 -1.24
CA VAL A 323 -23.61 -17.21 -2.43
C VAL A 323 -22.49 -17.65 -3.36
N THR A 324 -22.86 -18.04 -4.57
CA THR A 324 -21.93 -18.50 -5.60
C THR A 324 -22.13 -17.76 -6.92
N GLY A 325 -21.16 -17.86 -7.82
CA GLY A 325 -21.21 -17.28 -9.16
C GLY A 325 -19.80 -17.05 -9.72
N ALA A 326 -19.74 -16.64 -10.97
CA ALA A 326 -18.52 -16.37 -11.71
C ALA A 326 -17.69 -15.23 -11.07
N PRO A 327 -16.40 -15.13 -11.42
CA PRO A 327 -15.60 -13.95 -11.11
C PRO A 327 -16.27 -12.66 -11.63
N GLY A 328 -16.39 -11.65 -10.77
CA GLY A 328 -17.04 -10.39 -11.12
C GLY A 328 -18.58 -10.40 -11.13
N ALA A 329 -19.25 -11.52 -10.79
CA ALA A 329 -20.72 -11.58 -10.71
C ALA A 329 -21.34 -10.72 -9.59
N GLY A 330 -20.50 -10.15 -8.71
CA GLY A 330 -20.93 -9.25 -7.63
C GLY A 330 -21.09 -9.90 -6.26
N LYS A 331 -20.55 -11.12 -6.03
CA LYS A 331 -20.61 -11.82 -4.72
C LYS A 331 -20.12 -10.94 -3.55
N SER A 332 -18.87 -10.48 -3.63
CA SER A 332 -18.29 -9.61 -2.59
C SER A 332 -18.98 -8.27 -2.47
N ALA A 333 -19.60 -7.76 -3.53
CA ALA A 333 -20.41 -6.54 -3.45
C ALA A 333 -21.72 -6.79 -2.68
N LEU A 334 -22.39 -7.91 -2.93
CA LEU A 334 -23.59 -8.33 -2.20
C LEU A 334 -23.29 -8.62 -0.72
N LEU A 335 -22.27 -9.43 -0.44
CA LEU A 335 -21.87 -9.74 0.95
C LEU A 335 -21.32 -8.49 1.65
N GLY A 336 -20.57 -7.66 0.95
CA GLY A 336 -20.08 -6.38 1.46
C GLY A 336 -21.21 -5.40 1.77
N ALA A 337 -22.25 -5.31 0.94
CA ALA A 337 -23.42 -4.49 1.23
C ALA A 337 -24.14 -4.95 2.51
N LEU A 338 -24.31 -6.26 2.69
CA LEU A 338 -24.92 -6.83 3.90
C LEU A 338 -24.06 -6.60 5.15
N ALA A 339 -22.74 -6.83 5.05
CA ALA A 339 -21.81 -6.59 6.15
C ALA A 339 -21.73 -5.11 6.52
N CYS A 340 -21.59 -4.20 5.54
CA CYS A 340 -21.53 -2.77 5.77
C CYS A 340 -22.84 -2.20 6.33
N ALA A 341 -23.98 -2.78 5.97
CA ALA A 341 -25.26 -2.39 6.53
C ALA A 341 -25.50 -2.96 7.93
N GLY A 342 -25.05 -4.19 8.23
CA GLY A 342 -25.37 -4.90 9.46
C GLY A 342 -24.34 -4.82 10.59
N HIS A 343 -23.04 -4.67 10.29
CA HIS A 343 -21.98 -4.77 11.29
C HIS A 343 -21.81 -3.44 12.06
N PRO A 344 -21.90 -3.41 13.40
CA PRO A 344 -21.93 -2.17 14.18
C PRO A 344 -20.72 -1.26 13.96
N GLU A 345 -19.50 -1.82 13.98
CA GLU A 345 -18.27 -1.03 13.74
C GLU A 345 -18.25 -0.36 12.35
N ILE A 346 -18.72 -1.07 11.32
CA ILE A 346 -18.74 -0.54 9.95
C ILE A 346 -19.82 0.55 9.86
N VAL A 347 -21.01 0.29 10.38
CA VAL A 347 -22.13 1.26 10.38
C VAL A 347 -21.73 2.56 11.10
N ALA A 348 -20.99 2.46 12.21
CA ALA A 348 -20.49 3.64 12.92
C ALA A 348 -19.42 4.41 12.12
N ALA A 349 -18.53 3.71 11.42
CA ALA A 349 -17.45 4.33 10.65
C ALA A 349 -17.93 4.99 9.33
N VAL A 350 -18.90 4.36 8.65
CA VAL A 350 -19.42 4.75 7.32
C VAL A 350 -20.95 4.63 7.22
N PRO A 351 -21.72 5.45 7.98
CA PRO A 351 -23.18 5.35 8.05
C PRO A 351 -23.91 5.66 6.74
N ASP A 352 -23.26 6.37 5.82
CA ASP A 352 -23.76 6.74 4.50
C ASP A 352 -24.07 5.52 3.62
N VAL A 353 -23.29 4.44 3.73
CA VAL A 353 -23.55 3.20 2.97
C VAL A 353 -24.86 2.57 3.36
N ARG A 354 -25.11 2.44 4.67
CA ARG A 354 -26.36 1.89 5.19
C ARG A 354 -27.55 2.75 4.76
N ALA A 355 -27.42 4.07 4.86
CA ALA A 355 -28.48 5.01 4.46
C ALA A 355 -28.81 4.89 2.96
N CYS A 356 -27.78 4.75 2.11
CA CYS A 356 -27.95 4.57 0.68
C CYS A 356 -28.63 3.23 0.34
N LEU A 357 -28.21 2.13 0.98
CA LEU A 357 -28.86 0.82 0.77
C LEU A 357 -30.33 0.83 1.23
N ALA A 358 -30.60 1.40 2.40
CA ALA A 358 -31.94 1.52 2.96
C ALA A 358 -32.89 2.32 2.05
N ALA A 359 -32.41 3.42 1.46
CA ALA A 359 -33.21 4.22 0.53
C ALA A 359 -33.58 3.46 -0.75
N GLN A 360 -32.78 2.47 -1.15
CA GLN A 360 -32.97 1.72 -2.39
C GLN A 360 -33.79 0.43 -2.19
N CYS A 361 -33.51 -0.29 -1.11
CA CYS A 361 -34.11 -1.57 -0.79
C CYS A 361 -34.25 -1.70 0.74
N PRO A 362 -35.29 -1.08 1.34
CA PRO A 362 -35.51 -1.13 2.78
C PRO A 362 -35.59 -2.58 3.30
N GLU A 363 -36.33 -3.44 2.60
CA GLU A 363 -36.49 -4.87 2.95
C GLU A 363 -35.21 -5.69 2.75
N GLY A 364 -34.28 -5.20 1.93
CA GLY A 364 -32.98 -5.82 1.66
C GLY A 364 -31.84 -5.23 2.50
N THR A 365 -32.14 -4.40 3.50
CA THR A 365 -31.15 -3.78 4.37
C THR A 365 -31.22 -4.42 5.76
N PRO A 366 -30.18 -5.14 6.21
CA PRO A 366 -30.20 -5.77 7.52
C PRO A 366 -30.17 -4.75 8.66
N SER A 367 -30.71 -5.14 9.79
CA SER A 367 -30.63 -4.43 11.07
C SER A 367 -29.18 -4.42 11.56
N ALA A 368 -28.81 -3.37 12.32
CA ALA A 368 -27.50 -3.38 12.97
C ALA A 368 -27.52 -4.48 14.04
N ASN A 369 -26.57 -5.40 13.98
CA ASN A 369 -26.59 -6.61 14.80
C ASN A 369 -25.26 -6.80 15.52
N ASP A 370 -25.26 -6.66 16.85
CA ASP A 370 -24.07 -6.84 17.70
C ASP A 370 -23.50 -8.27 17.67
N GLY A 371 -24.32 -9.25 17.27
CA GLY A 371 -23.91 -10.65 17.08
C GLY A 371 -23.47 -10.99 15.65
N LEU A 372 -23.40 -10.01 14.74
CA LEU A 372 -22.90 -10.21 13.37
C LEU A 372 -21.38 -10.11 13.33
N ALA A 373 -20.72 -11.23 13.07
CA ALA A 373 -19.32 -11.25 12.66
C ALA A 373 -19.20 -11.21 11.13
N ALA A 374 -18.11 -10.60 10.65
CA ALA A 374 -17.78 -10.54 9.24
C ALA A 374 -16.30 -10.90 9.00
N ILE A 375 -16.05 -11.81 8.07
CA ILE A 375 -14.72 -12.25 7.63
C ILE A 375 -14.62 -12.14 6.12
N HIS A 376 -13.61 -11.41 5.65
CA HIS A 376 -13.17 -11.48 4.27
C HIS A 376 -11.94 -12.40 4.20
N ALA A 377 -12.08 -13.63 3.73
CA ALA A 377 -11.08 -14.68 3.96
C ALA A 377 -9.81 -14.57 3.11
N ARG A 378 -9.77 -13.65 2.14
CA ARG A 378 -8.65 -13.50 1.22
C ARG A 378 -7.31 -13.30 1.94
N GLY A 379 -6.32 -14.13 1.59
CA GLY A 379 -4.97 -14.04 2.16
C GLY A 379 -4.92 -14.27 3.67
N ARG A 380 -5.86 -15.05 4.21
CA ARG A 380 -5.93 -15.40 5.62
C ARG A 380 -5.85 -16.91 5.79
N ASP A 381 -5.15 -17.32 6.83
CA ASP A 381 -5.11 -18.69 7.32
C ASP A 381 -6.18 -18.94 8.40
N LEU A 382 -6.21 -20.16 8.92
CA LEU A 382 -7.16 -20.57 9.96
C LEU A 382 -6.97 -19.77 11.24
N ASP A 383 -5.73 -19.59 11.70
CA ASP A 383 -5.45 -18.95 12.99
C ASP A 383 -5.88 -17.48 13.00
N ALA A 384 -5.58 -16.74 11.93
CA ALA A 384 -6.03 -15.36 11.78
C ALA A 384 -7.56 -15.24 11.79
N VAL A 385 -8.26 -16.20 11.17
CA VAL A 385 -9.73 -16.25 11.16
C VAL A 385 -10.29 -16.60 12.53
N LEU A 386 -9.70 -17.56 13.26
CA LEU A 386 -10.14 -17.92 14.60
C LEU A 386 -9.99 -16.74 15.55
N VAL A 387 -8.81 -16.11 15.60
CA VAL A 387 -8.54 -14.94 16.47
C VAL A 387 -9.53 -13.83 16.19
N SER A 388 -9.81 -13.57 14.92
CA SER A 388 -10.80 -12.58 14.50
C SER A 388 -12.21 -12.90 15.00
N LEU A 389 -12.69 -14.13 14.81
CA LEU A 389 -14.04 -14.51 15.21
C LEU A 389 -14.20 -14.49 16.74
N ALA A 390 -13.18 -14.94 17.48
CA ALA A 390 -13.17 -14.86 18.93
C ALA A 390 -13.28 -13.40 19.41
N ALA A 391 -12.53 -12.48 18.79
CA ALA A 391 -12.60 -11.06 19.11
C ALA A 391 -13.98 -10.45 18.81
N GLN A 392 -14.53 -10.69 17.60
CA GLN A 392 -15.80 -10.10 17.17
C GLN A 392 -16.99 -10.61 18.00
N TRP A 393 -17.01 -11.91 18.32
CA TRP A 393 -18.04 -12.50 19.19
C TRP A 393 -17.73 -12.38 20.68
N ARG A 394 -16.64 -11.70 21.06
CA ARG A 394 -16.22 -11.47 22.44
C ARG A 394 -16.10 -12.77 23.24
N LEU A 395 -15.57 -13.80 22.59
CA LEU A 395 -15.36 -15.11 23.19
C LEU A 395 -14.07 -15.08 24.01
N ASP A 396 -14.13 -15.63 25.22
CA ASP A 396 -12.94 -15.89 26.03
C ASP A 396 -12.34 -17.25 25.62
N PRO A 397 -11.15 -17.28 24.98
CA PRO A 397 -10.52 -18.54 24.60
C PRO A 397 -10.07 -19.39 25.81
N GLY A 398 -10.11 -18.85 27.03
CA GLY A 398 -9.54 -19.48 28.23
C GLY A 398 -8.01 -19.53 28.18
N GLU A 399 -7.39 -20.29 29.10
CA GLU A 399 -5.92 -20.43 29.19
C GLU A 399 -5.29 -21.28 28.05
N GLY A 400 -6.11 -21.86 27.17
CA GLY A 400 -5.66 -22.74 26.08
C GLY A 400 -5.45 -22.02 24.75
N ALA A 401 -4.72 -22.67 23.83
CA ALA A 401 -4.61 -22.18 22.45
C ALA A 401 -5.99 -22.19 21.77
N LEU A 402 -6.32 -21.09 21.11
CA LEU A 402 -7.57 -20.95 20.35
C LEU A 402 -7.60 -21.99 19.22
N SER A 403 -8.62 -22.84 19.22
CA SER A 403 -8.82 -23.87 18.21
C SER A 403 -10.22 -23.79 17.63
N ALA A 404 -10.42 -24.29 16.40
CA ALA A 404 -11.73 -24.28 15.77
C ALA A 404 -12.78 -25.04 16.59
N ARG A 405 -12.39 -26.14 17.26
CA ARG A 405 -13.26 -26.88 18.17
C ARG A 405 -13.66 -26.04 19.39
N ALA A 406 -12.71 -25.36 20.02
CA ALA A 406 -12.99 -24.49 21.17
C ALA A 406 -13.92 -23.34 20.77
N LEU A 407 -13.68 -22.74 19.60
CA LEU A 407 -14.52 -21.68 19.06
C LEU A 407 -15.95 -22.16 18.78
N VAL A 408 -16.12 -23.32 18.14
CA VAL A 408 -17.45 -23.91 17.90
C VAL A 408 -18.18 -24.17 19.22
N ALA A 409 -17.49 -24.69 20.24
CA ALA A 409 -18.08 -24.90 21.56
C ALA A 409 -18.53 -23.58 22.20
N ALA A 410 -17.68 -22.55 22.18
CA ALA A 410 -18.01 -21.23 22.72
C ALA A 410 -19.19 -20.57 21.96
N VAL A 411 -19.29 -20.75 20.65
CA VAL A 411 -20.42 -20.28 19.83
C VAL A 411 -21.74 -20.97 20.22
N LEU A 412 -21.70 -22.26 20.55
CA LEU A 412 -22.88 -23.01 21.02
C LEU A 412 -23.39 -22.50 22.37
N ASP A 413 -22.51 -21.94 23.20
CA ASP A 413 -22.82 -21.42 24.54
C ASP A 413 -23.31 -19.96 24.55
N LEU A 414 -23.23 -19.24 23.43
CA LEU A 414 -23.77 -17.88 23.31
C LEU A 414 -25.27 -17.84 23.54
N GLU A 415 -25.81 -16.77 24.13
CA GLU A 415 -27.25 -16.66 24.45
C GLU A 415 -28.16 -16.69 23.22
N THR A 416 -27.70 -16.10 22.12
CA THR A 416 -28.43 -16.05 20.84
C THR A 416 -27.61 -16.71 19.75
N VAL A 417 -28.29 -17.20 18.70
CA VAL A 417 -27.62 -17.71 17.50
C VAL A 417 -26.93 -16.52 16.81
N PRO A 418 -25.59 -16.44 16.73
CA PRO A 418 -24.91 -15.32 16.07
C PRO A 418 -24.97 -15.44 14.54
N ALA A 419 -24.66 -14.36 13.84
CA ALA A 419 -24.54 -14.35 12.39
C ALA A 419 -23.07 -14.23 11.96
N LEU A 420 -22.71 -14.87 10.84
CA LEU A 420 -21.38 -14.81 10.24
C LEU A 420 -21.50 -14.61 8.72
N VAL A 421 -20.99 -13.47 8.22
CA VAL A 421 -20.75 -13.24 6.80
C VAL A 421 -19.30 -13.60 6.48
N PHE A 422 -19.10 -14.63 5.68
CA PHE A 422 -17.78 -15.17 5.31
C PHE A 422 -17.56 -15.05 3.80
N ASP A 423 -16.89 -13.99 3.35
CA ASP A 423 -16.63 -13.74 1.93
C ASP A 423 -15.28 -14.28 1.46
N ALA A 424 -15.17 -14.52 0.15
CA ALA A 424 -13.95 -14.89 -0.56
C ALA A 424 -13.23 -16.13 0.00
N LEU A 425 -13.99 -17.17 0.40
CA LEU A 425 -13.42 -18.44 0.87
C LEU A 425 -12.41 -19.02 -0.12
N ASP A 426 -12.67 -18.89 -1.42
CA ASP A 426 -11.80 -19.40 -2.48
C ASP A 426 -10.46 -18.66 -2.63
N GLU A 427 -10.29 -17.53 -1.95
CA GLU A 427 -9.09 -16.68 -1.99
C GLU A 427 -8.29 -16.70 -0.68
N ALA A 428 -8.67 -17.55 0.29
CA ALA A 428 -7.91 -17.79 1.53
C ALA A 428 -6.56 -18.50 1.25
N ASP A 429 -5.63 -18.46 2.21
CA ASP A 429 -4.30 -19.07 2.05
C ASP A 429 -4.37 -20.60 2.00
N ASP A 430 -5.17 -21.21 2.90
CA ASP A 430 -5.54 -22.62 2.84
C ASP A 430 -7.07 -22.78 2.94
N PRO A 431 -7.78 -22.65 1.81
CA PRO A 431 -9.24 -22.60 1.81
C PRO A 431 -9.87 -23.97 2.12
N VAL A 432 -9.15 -25.07 1.86
CA VAL A 432 -9.65 -26.43 2.08
C VAL A 432 -9.54 -26.79 3.56
N HIS A 433 -8.41 -26.45 4.19
CA HIS A 433 -8.24 -26.62 5.64
C HIS A 433 -9.28 -25.79 6.40
N LEU A 434 -9.44 -24.51 6.04
CA LEU A 434 -10.43 -23.63 6.67
C LEU A 434 -11.86 -24.15 6.53
N LEU A 435 -12.23 -24.65 5.35
CA LEU A 435 -13.54 -25.28 5.14
C LEU A 435 -13.74 -26.49 6.08
N ARG A 436 -12.74 -27.38 6.19
CA ARG A 436 -12.85 -28.65 6.91
C ARG A 436 -12.81 -28.48 8.42
N GLU A 437 -11.92 -27.65 8.94
CA GLU A 437 -11.69 -27.49 10.38
C GLU A 437 -12.66 -26.50 11.03
N LEU A 438 -13.18 -25.52 10.29
CA LEU A 438 -14.02 -24.47 10.86
C LEU A 438 -15.43 -24.44 10.28
N LEU A 439 -15.58 -24.21 8.97
CA LEU A 439 -16.89 -23.92 8.38
C LEU A 439 -17.83 -25.14 8.42
N LEU A 440 -17.38 -26.32 8.00
CA LEU A 440 -18.22 -27.53 8.07
C LEU A 440 -18.60 -27.91 9.51
N PRO A 441 -17.70 -27.85 10.50
CA PRO A 441 -18.05 -28.00 11.91
C PRO A 441 -19.09 -26.99 12.39
N LEU A 442 -18.97 -25.70 12.06
CA LEU A 442 -19.98 -24.68 12.40
C LEU A 442 -21.35 -25.00 11.79
N VAL A 443 -21.40 -25.45 10.54
CA VAL A 443 -22.67 -25.82 9.87
C VAL A 443 -23.32 -27.04 10.53
N ARG A 444 -22.52 -28.01 11.00
CA ARG A 444 -23.01 -29.25 11.61
C ARG A 444 -23.33 -29.12 13.08
N ALA A 445 -22.81 -28.09 13.74
CA ALA A 445 -23.02 -27.87 15.17
C ALA A 445 -24.47 -27.44 15.44
N VAL A 446 -25.07 -28.09 16.44
CA VAL A 446 -26.46 -27.88 16.85
C VAL A 446 -26.47 -27.59 18.35
N ARG A 447 -27.22 -26.56 18.74
CA ARG A 447 -27.41 -26.09 20.10
C ARG A 447 -28.32 -27.06 20.87
N ALA A 448 -28.34 -26.92 22.19
CA ALA A 448 -29.13 -27.81 23.07
C ALA A 448 -30.65 -27.74 22.80
N ASP A 449 -31.14 -26.61 22.30
CA ASP A 449 -32.52 -26.37 21.89
C ASP A 449 -32.84 -26.88 20.47
N GLY A 450 -31.88 -27.48 19.78
CA GLY A 450 -32.01 -27.97 18.41
C GLY A 450 -31.76 -26.91 17.33
N ALA A 451 -31.50 -25.65 17.69
CA ALA A 451 -31.17 -24.61 16.72
C ALA A 451 -29.73 -24.78 16.17
N PRO A 452 -29.43 -24.34 14.95
CA PRO A 452 -28.06 -24.33 14.43
C PRO A 452 -27.12 -23.45 15.26
N ALA A 453 -25.82 -23.75 15.25
CA ALA A 453 -24.83 -22.98 16.02
C ALA A 453 -24.76 -21.51 15.61
N CYS A 454 -24.91 -21.20 14.31
CA CYS A 454 -24.90 -19.83 13.79
C CYS A 454 -25.71 -19.72 12.49
N ARG A 455 -25.97 -18.48 12.06
CA ARG A 455 -26.37 -18.11 10.70
C ARG A 455 -25.12 -17.86 9.86
N LEU A 456 -24.71 -18.85 9.08
CA LEU A 456 -23.49 -18.78 8.26
C LEU A 456 -23.82 -18.45 6.80
N LEU A 457 -23.42 -17.26 6.34
CA LEU A 457 -23.48 -16.84 4.94
C LEU A 457 -22.08 -16.92 4.31
N VAL A 458 -21.88 -17.80 3.33
CA VAL A 458 -20.56 -17.99 2.70
C VAL A 458 -20.56 -17.52 1.25
N GLY A 459 -19.63 -16.65 0.89
CA GLY A 459 -19.30 -16.29 -0.50
C GLY A 459 -18.15 -17.13 -1.02
N THR A 460 -18.38 -17.90 -2.08
CA THR A 460 -17.32 -18.71 -2.71
C THR A 460 -17.57 -18.93 -4.21
N ARG A 461 -16.57 -19.45 -4.93
CA ARG A 461 -16.72 -19.93 -6.31
C ARG A 461 -17.10 -21.41 -6.33
N ARG A 462 -17.73 -21.85 -7.42
CA ARG A 462 -17.91 -23.28 -7.69
C ARG A 462 -16.57 -23.94 -7.98
N ARG A 463 -16.07 -24.72 -7.03
CA ARG A 463 -14.87 -25.55 -7.16
C ARG A 463 -15.12 -26.93 -6.57
N PRO A 464 -14.49 -27.99 -7.11
CA PRO A 464 -14.63 -29.35 -6.57
C PRO A 464 -14.31 -29.42 -5.07
N ASP A 465 -13.33 -28.62 -4.62
CA ASP A 465 -12.89 -28.56 -3.23
C ASP A 465 -13.98 -28.10 -2.26
N PHE A 466 -14.97 -27.32 -2.74
CA PHE A 466 -16.08 -26.77 -1.94
C PHE A 466 -17.40 -27.47 -2.18
N GLU A 467 -17.41 -28.56 -2.96
CA GLU A 467 -18.58 -29.39 -3.21
C GLU A 467 -19.29 -29.86 -1.92
N PRO A 468 -18.59 -30.22 -0.82
CA PRO A 468 -19.27 -30.56 0.44
C PRO A 468 -20.16 -29.43 0.98
N LEU A 469 -19.69 -28.19 0.91
CA LEU A 469 -20.44 -27.01 1.37
C LEU A 469 -21.63 -26.74 0.45
N LEU A 470 -21.41 -26.78 -0.87
CA LEU A 470 -22.44 -26.54 -1.88
C LEU A 470 -23.54 -27.60 -1.85
N LYS A 471 -23.19 -28.88 -1.66
CA LYS A 471 -24.17 -29.96 -1.49
C LYS A 471 -25.01 -29.78 -0.24
N GLN A 472 -24.39 -29.39 0.87
CA GLN A 472 -25.09 -29.19 2.14
C GLN A 472 -26.07 -28.01 2.04
N ALA A 473 -25.66 -26.89 1.45
CA ALA A 473 -26.55 -25.77 1.17
C ALA A 473 -27.64 -26.14 0.15
N GLY A 474 -27.27 -26.87 -0.92
CA GLY A 474 -28.19 -27.28 -1.99
C GLY A 474 -29.31 -28.20 -1.50
N ALA A 475 -29.01 -29.13 -0.59
CA ALA A 475 -30.01 -29.99 0.04
C ALA A 475 -31.08 -29.21 0.81
N ALA A 476 -30.75 -28.02 1.31
CA ALA A 476 -31.66 -27.12 2.01
C ALA A 476 -32.26 -26.03 1.11
N GLY A 477 -31.99 -26.05 -0.21
CA GLY A 477 -32.38 -24.97 -1.12
C GLY A 477 -31.74 -23.62 -0.80
N ALA A 478 -30.59 -23.63 -0.12
CA ALA A 478 -29.94 -22.45 0.46
C ALA A 478 -28.75 -21.92 -0.37
N VAL A 479 -28.71 -22.24 -1.66
CA VAL A 479 -27.69 -21.75 -2.60
C VAL A 479 -28.26 -20.59 -3.41
N VAL A 480 -27.64 -19.42 -3.29
CA VAL A 480 -27.92 -18.25 -4.13
C VAL A 480 -26.87 -18.21 -5.24
N ASP A 481 -27.25 -18.61 -6.45
CA ASP A 481 -26.37 -18.60 -7.62
C ASP A 481 -26.54 -17.32 -8.44
N LEU A 482 -25.51 -16.46 -8.42
CA LEU A 482 -25.52 -15.19 -9.15
C LEU A 482 -25.32 -15.34 -10.66
N ASP A 483 -24.96 -16.54 -11.14
CA ASP A 483 -24.88 -16.86 -12.58
C ASP A 483 -26.23 -17.31 -13.14
N ASP A 484 -27.15 -17.78 -12.30
CA ASP A 484 -28.46 -18.33 -12.66
C ASP A 484 -29.59 -17.31 -12.37
N VAL A 485 -29.35 -16.07 -12.76
CA VAL A 485 -30.35 -14.99 -12.64
C VAL A 485 -31.11 -14.83 -13.95
N PRO A 486 -32.46 -14.70 -13.90
CA PRO A 486 -33.26 -14.46 -15.09
C PRO A 486 -32.70 -13.30 -15.92
N GLU A 487 -32.58 -13.50 -17.23
CA GLU A 487 -31.99 -12.49 -18.12
C GLU A 487 -32.69 -11.13 -18.02
N ALA A 488 -34.01 -11.13 -17.82
CA ALA A 488 -34.79 -9.91 -17.65
C ALA A 488 -34.41 -9.14 -16.37
N GLU A 489 -34.14 -9.84 -15.26
CA GLU A 489 -33.69 -9.25 -14.00
C GLU A 489 -32.27 -8.70 -14.15
N LEU A 490 -31.35 -9.49 -14.71
CA LEU A 490 -29.98 -9.06 -14.97
C LEU A 490 -29.94 -7.81 -15.85
N ARG A 491 -30.74 -7.77 -16.92
CA ARG A 491 -30.84 -6.62 -17.81
C ARG A 491 -31.38 -5.39 -17.08
N ALA A 492 -32.40 -5.56 -16.24
CA ALA A 492 -32.97 -4.46 -15.46
C ALA A 492 -31.96 -3.90 -14.46
N ASP A 493 -31.23 -4.77 -13.76
CA ASP A 493 -30.20 -4.36 -12.79
C ASP A 493 -29.02 -3.65 -13.48
N LEU A 494 -28.55 -4.17 -14.62
CA LEU A 494 -27.50 -3.52 -15.43
C LEU A 494 -27.95 -2.15 -15.95
N GLU A 495 -29.19 -2.04 -16.44
CA GLU A 495 -29.76 -0.76 -16.91
C GLU A 495 -29.80 0.25 -15.76
N GLN A 496 -30.23 -0.16 -14.56
CA GLN A 496 -30.29 0.71 -13.39
C GLN A 496 -28.91 1.14 -12.90
N HIS A 497 -27.94 0.21 -12.88
CA HIS A 497 -26.55 0.52 -12.54
C HIS A 497 -25.96 1.55 -13.50
N LEU A 498 -26.07 1.32 -14.81
CA LEU A 498 -25.57 2.24 -15.84
C LEU A 498 -26.27 3.59 -15.80
N LEU A 499 -27.57 3.64 -15.49
CA LEU A 499 -28.30 4.89 -15.33
C LEU A 499 -27.71 5.78 -14.22
N ARG A 500 -27.22 5.19 -13.12
CA ARG A 500 -26.56 5.94 -12.04
C ARG A 500 -25.18 6.39 -12.44
N VAL A 501 -24.35 5.47 -12.93
CA VAL A 501 -22.99 5.79 -13.41
C VAL A 501 -23.01 6.92 -14.45
N LEU A 502 -23.94 6.86 -15.41
CA LEU A 502 -24.08 7.88 -16.43
C LEU A 502 -24.74 9.18 -15.90
N ALA A 503 -25.45 9.15 -14.78
CA ALA A 503 -26.03 10.37 -14.18
C ALA A 503 -24.94 11.25 -13.56
N ASP A 504 -23.84 10.64 -13.11
CA ASP A 504 -22.67 11.35 -12.59
C ASP A 504 -21.64 11.68 -13.68
N HIS A 505 -21.73 10.99 -14.83
CA HIS A 505 -20.86 11.23 -15.98
C HIS A 505 -21.07 12.63 -16.59
N THR A 506 -20.00 13.41 -16.72
CA THR A 506 -20.04 14.82 -17.16
C THR A 506 -20.77 15.05 -18.48
N ALA A 507 -20.60 14.14 -19.46
CA ALA A 507 -21.27 14.23 -20.76
C ALA A 507 -22.78 13.91 -20.74
N TYR A 508 -23.27 13.21 -19.71
CA TYR A 508 -24.63 12.66 -19.66
C TYR A 508 -25.45 13.11 -18.44
N ARG A 509 -24.84 13.84 -17.49
CA ARG A 509 -25.48 14.27 -16.23
C ARG A 509 -26.63 15.26 -16.39
N GLU A 510 -26.58 16.10 -17.44
CA GLU A 510 -27.57 17.17 -17.61
C GLU A 510 -29.01 16.63 -17.77
N PRO A 511 -30.04 17.31 -17.24
CA PRO A 511 -31.43 16.89 -17.39
C PRO A 511 -31.86 16.67 -18.84
N ALA A 512 -31.37 17.50 -19.77
CA ALA A 512 -31.65 17.38 -21.20
C ALA A 512 -31.13 16.07 -21.83
N ARG A 513 -30.10 15.47 -21.23
CA ARG A 513 -29.50 14.20 -21.68
C ARG A 513 -30.19 12.96 -21.09
N ARG A 514 -31.24 13.12 -20.25
CA ARG A 514 -31.91 12.00 -19.58
C ARG A 514 -32.40 10.93 -20.56
N HIS A 515 -32.98 11.33 -21.70
CA HIS A 515 -33.47 10.37 -22.69
C HIS A 515 -32.33 9.60 -23.37
N VAL A 516 -31.27 10.30 -23.79
CA VAL A 516 -30.04 9.72 -24.36
C VAL A 516 -29.43 8.71 -23.39
N ARG A 517 -29.31 9.11 -22.12
CA ARG A 517 -28.79 8.27 -21.04
C ARG A 517 -29.59 6.99 -20.84
N ALA A 518 -30.92 7.08 -20.87
CA ALA A 518 -31.80 5.92 -20.74
C ALA A 518 -31.66 4.95 -21.93
N VAL A 519 -31.56 5.47 -23.16
CA VAL A 519 -31.36 4.63 -24.35
C VAL A 519 -29.99 3.95 -24.33
N LEU A 520 -28.94 4.67 -23.95
CA LEU A 520 -27.58 4.13 -23.83
C LEU A 520 -27.54 3.02 -22.78
N ALA A 521 -28.00 3.29 -21.55
CA ALA A 521 -28.02 2.33 -20.46
C ALA A 521 -28.78 1.05 -20.83
N ARG A 522 -29.99 1.18 -21.41
CA ARG A 522 -30.79 0.04 -21.85
C ARG A 522 -30.09 -0.79 -22.92
N THR A 523 -29.44 -0.13 -23.88
CA THR A 523 -28.83 -0.82 -25.02
C THR A 523 -27.55 -1.55 -24.60
N VAL A 524 -26.73 -0.94 -23.74
CA VAL A 524 -25.57 -1.61 -23.14
C VAL A 524 -26.04 -2.79 -22.27
N ALA A 525 -27.03 -2.60 -21.41
CA ALA A 525 -27.56 -3.65 -20.55
C ALA A 525 -28.08 -4.86 -21.35
N ARG A 526 -28.79 -4.61 -22.46
CA ARG A 526 -29.19 -5.67 -23.40
C ARG A 526 -27.96 -6.38 -23.99
N THR A 527 -27.00 -5.62 -24.51
CA THR A 527 -25.80 -6.17 -25.16
C THR A 527 -24.96 -7.05 -24.22
N LEU A 528 -24.83 -6.65 -22.95
CA LEU A 528 -24.09 -7.39 -21.93
C LEU A 528 -24.88 -8.53 -21.30
N ALA A 529 -26.21 -8.48 -21.35
CA ALA A 529 -27.05 -9.60 -20.95
C ALA A 529 -27.05 -10.71 -22.02
N GLU A 530 -26.75 -10.44 -23.29
CA GLU A 530 -26.69 -11.48 -24.32
C GLU A 530 -25.56 -12.52 -24.03
N ASP A 531 -25.84 -13.81 -24.26
CA ASP A 531 -24.93 -14.97 -24.14
C ASP A 531 -24.56 -15.42 -22.70
N PRO A 532 -25.36 -16.33 -22.11
CA PRO A 532 -25.10 -16.91 -20.78
C PRO A 532 -23.78 -17.68 -20.63
N ARG A 533 -23.16 -18.16 -21.72
CA ARG A 533 -21.93 -18.95 -21.63
C ARG A 533 -20.73 -18.07 -21.29
N ARG A 534 -20.66 -16.87 -21.86
CA ARG A 534 -19.60 -15.88 -21.59
C ARG A 534 -19.71 -15.25 -20.20
N ARG A 535 -20.92 -15.17 -19.62
CA ARG A 535 -21.16 -14.70 -18.24
C ARG A 535 -20.41 -15.52 -17.19
N ARG A 536 -20.09 -16.79 -17.50
CA ARG A 536 -19.41 -17.71 -16.58
C ARG A 536 -17.91 -17.45 -16.45
N GLU A 537 -17.32 -16.76 -17.42
CA GLU A 537 -15.90 -16.40 -17.38
C GLU A 537 -15.69 -15.04 -16.69
N TRP A 538 -16.61 -14.09 -16.90
CA TRP A 538 -16.54 -12.72 -16.38
C TRP A 538 -17.93 -12.13 -16.12
N GLY A 539 -18.11 -11.41 -15.02
CA GLY A 539 -19.37 -10.76 -14.69
C GLY A 539 -19.70 -9.52 -15.57
N PRO A 540 -20.94 -9.38 -16.09
CA PRO A 540 -21.32 -8.29 -16.98
C PRO A 540 -21.28 -6.90 -16.34
N PHE A 541 -21.48 -6.80 -15.01
CA PHE A 541 -21.32 -5.54 -14.28
C PHE A 541 -19.89 -5.01 -14.33
N LEU A 542 -18.90 -5.91 -14.31
CA LEU A 542 -17.51 -5.49 -14.39
C LEU A 542 -17.19 -4.87 -15.75
N VAL A 543 -17.67 -5.51 -16.83
CA VAL A 543 -17.53 -5.00 -18.20
C VAL A 543 -18.27 -3.67 -18.37
N ALA A 544 -19.49 -3.56 -17.84
CA ALA A 544 -20.27 -2.32 -17.85
C ALA A 544 -19.54 -1.16 -17.17
N ARG A 545 -18.87 -1.43 -16.04
CA ARG A 545 -18.10 -0.43 -15.29
C ARG A 545 -16.89 0.07 -16.07
N ILE A 546 -16.10 -0.82 -16.67
CA ILE A 546 -14.94 -0.41 -17.50
C ILE A 546 -15.42 0.35 -18.72
N PHE A 547 -16.45 -0.15 -19.41
CA PHE A 547 -16.99 0.52 -20.59
C PHE A 547 -17.47 1.95 -20.26
N SER A 548 -18.13 2.13 -19.12
CA SER A 548 -18.59 3.45 -18.67
C SER A 548 -17.45 4.45 -18.44
N ARG A 549 -16.25 3.98 -18.06
CA ARG A 549 -15.04 4.81 -17.97
C ARG A 549 -14.54 5.20 -19.36
N SER A 550 -14.50 4.27 -20.30
CA SER A 550 -14.08 4.54 -21.68
C SER A 550 -14.98 5.56 -22.39
N LEU A 551 -16.24 5.72 -21.95
CA LEU A 551 -17.15 6.76 -22.45
C LEU A 551 -16.65 8.19 -22.21
N VAL A 552 -15.71 8.41 -21.28
CA VAL A 552 -15.10 9.73 -21.05
C VAL A 552 -14.29 10.19 -22.25
N ALA A 553 -13.59 9.26 -22.91
CA ALA A 553 -12.72 9.53 -24.05
C ALA A 553 -13.43 9.37 -25.40
N LEU A 554 -14.55 8.63 -25.44
CA LEU A 554 -15.36 8.46 -26.65
C LEU A 554 -16.20 9.70 -26.95
N GLN A 555 -16.56 9.88 -28.22
CA GLN A 555 -17.50 10.92 -28.63
C GLN A 555 -18.88 10.66 -27.98
N PRO A 556 -19.41 11.59 -27.17
CA PRO A 556 -20.67 11.38 -26.49
C PRO A 556 -21.84 11.29 -27.46
N ALA A 557 -22.75 10.35 -27.22
CA ALA A 557 -24.00 10.30 -27.97
C ALA A 557 -24.84 11.56 -27.71
N THR A 558 -25.36 12.17 -28.77
CA THR A 558 -26.12 13.42 -28.68
C THR A 558 -27.63 13.22 -28.76
N ASP A 559 -28.07 12.08 -29.29
CA ASP A 559 -29.47 11.72 -29.50
C ASP A 559 -29.71 10.22 -29.24
N ALA A 560 -30.96 9.78 -29.34
CA ALA A 560 -31.33 8.38 -29.08
C ALA A 560 -30.71 7.38 -30.07
N VAL A 561 -30.52 7.77 -31.33
CA VAL A 561 -30.01 6.87 -32.37
C VAL A 561 -28.51 6.63 -32.14
N SER A 562 -27.74 7.69 -31.98
CA SER A 562 -26.32 7.62 -31.62
C SER A 562 -26.11 6.90 -30.28
N ALA A 563 -27.00 7.08 -29.30
CA ALA A 563 -26.95 6.36 -28.03
C ALA A 563 -27.16 4.84 -28.20
N ALA A 564 -28.11 4.44 -29.04
CA ALA A 564 -28.35 3.03 -29.34
C ALA A 564 -27.16 2.40 -30.08
N VAL A 565 -26.58 3.11 -31.06
CA VAL A 565 -25.38 2.65 -31.78
C VAL A 565 -24.20 2.48 -30.83
N LEU A 566 -23.91 3.50 -30.00
CA LEU A 566 -22.85 3.44 -29.02
C LEU A 566 -23.08 2.30 -28.01
N GLY A 567 -24.30 2.15 -27.51
CA GLY A 567 -24.61 1.08 -26.56
C GLY A 567 -24.50 -0.33 -27.15
N ALA A 568 -24.79 -0.50 -28.43
CA ALA A 568 -24.63 -1.78 -29.13
C ALA A 568 -23.16 -2.13 -29.42
N SER A 569 -22.27 -1.13 -29.43
CA SER A 569 -20.83 -1.31 -29.60
C SER A 569 -20.09 -1.73 -28.32
N ALA A 570 -20.78 -1.79 -27.18
CA ALA A 570 -20.18 -2.17 -25.91
C ALA A 570 -19.50 -3.55 -26.01
N PRO A 571 -18.19 -3.65 -25.68
CA PRO A 571 -17.51 -4.94 -25.65
C PRO A 571 -18.18 -5.90 -24.68
N ARG A 572 -18.18 -7.20 -25.00
CA ARG A 572 -18.87 -8.23 -24.21
C ARG A 572 -17.96 -9.01 -23.28
N THR A 573 -16.64 -8.81 -23.39
CA THR A 573 -15.65 -9.55 -22.62
C THR A 573 -14.72 -8.60 -21.89
N LEU A 574 -14.12 -9.08 -20.79
CA LEU A 574 -13.17 -8.30 -20.02
C LEU A 574 -11.89 -7.95 -20.80
N PRO A 575 -11.30 -8.87 -21.59
CA PRO A 575 -10.20 -8.51 -22.49
C PRO A 575 -10.59 -7.44 -23.51
N ASP A 576 -11.74 -7.58 -24.19
CA ASP A 576 -12.09 -6.64 -25.27
C ASP A 576 -12.38 -5.22 -24.73
N VAL A 577 -12.96 -5.11 -23.53
CA VAL A 577 -13.17 -3.79 -22.91
C VAL A 577 -11.88 -3.17 -22.38
N LEU A 578 -10.93 -3.99 -21.90
CA LEU A 578 -9.57 -3.51 -21.58
C LEU A 578 -8.89 -2.97 -22.85
N GLU A 579 -8.91 -3.73 -23.95
CA GLU A 579 -8.29 -3.30 -25.21
C GLU A 579 -8.92 -2.00 -25.75
N LEU A 580 -10.25 -1.87 -25.66
CA LEU A 580 -10.93 -0.62 -25.99
C LEU A 580 -10.42 0.53 -25.14
N ASP A 581 -10.41 0.39 -23.81
CA ASP A 581 -9.97 1.45 -22.90
C ASP A 581 -8.49 1.84 -23.11
N LEU A 582 -7.62 0.85 -23.29
CA LEU A 582 -6.21 1.08 -23.62
C LEU A 582 -6.07 1.83 -24.95
N SER A 583 -6.84 1.46 -25.98
CA SER A 583 -6.76 2.10 -27.31
C SER A 583 -7.11 3.59 -27.30
N LEU A 584 -7.86 4.04 -26.29
CA LEU A 584 -8.26 5.43 -26.10
C LEU A 584 -7.20 6.24 -25.33
N HIS A 585 -6.19 5.58 -24.76
CA HIS A 585 -5.12 6.24 -24.02
C HIS A 585 -3.99 6.70 -24.98
N PRO A 586 -3.46 7.94 -24.84
CA PRO A 586 -2.34 8.40 -25.66
C PRO A 586 -1.11 7.50 -25.54
N GLU A 587 -0.82 7.01 -24.33
CA GLU A 587 0.32 6.14 -24.01
C GLU A 587 -0.07 4.66 -23.91
N LYS A 588 -0.97 4.20 -24.76
CA LYS A 588 -1.56 2.84 -24.69
C LYS A 588 -0.54 1.72 -24.54
N ASP A 589 0.58 1.77 -25.27
CA ASP A 589 1.57 0.69 -25.29
C ASP A 589 2.42 0.68 -24.02
N ALA A 590 2.77 1.87 -23.50
CA ALA A 590 3.47 2.03 -22.23
C ALA A 590 2.58 1.65 -21.03
N LEU A 591 1.32 2.08 -21.05
CA LEU A 591 0.33 1.72 -20.03
C LEU A 591 0.09 0.21 -20.02
N ARG A 592 -0.05 -0.40 -21.21
CA ARG A 592 -0.15 -1.85 -21.33
C ARG A 592 1.06 -2.55 -20.73
N ALA A 593 2.27 -2.10 -21.04
CA ALA A 593 3.50 -2.68 -20.52
C ALA A 593 3.57 -2.63 -18.99
N ALA A 594 3.16 -1.51 -18.37
CA ALA A 594 3.06 -1.40 -16.91
C ALA A 594 2.05 -2.39 -16.33
N LEU A 595 0.84 -2.49 -16.91
CA LEU A 595 -0.17 -3.46 -16.47
C LEU A 595 0.27 -4.91 -16.69
N ALA A 596 0.99 -5.20 -17.77
CA ALA A 596 1.56 -6.52 -18.06
C ALA A 596 2.64 -6.90 -17.05
N ALA A 597 3.50 -5.96 -16.63
CA ALA A 597 4.45 -6.17 -15.54
C ALA A 597 3.73 -6.49 -14.23
N VAL A 598 2.71 -5.71 -13.86
CA VAL A 598 1.89 -5.94 -12.65
C VAL A 598 1.15 -7.28 -12.72
N ALA A 599 0.80 -7.79 -13.90
CA ALA A 599 0.15 -9.09 -14.02
C ALA A 599 0.97 -10.24 -13.41
N TRP A 600 2.30 -10.12 -13.40
CA TRP A 600 3.22 -11.10 -12.80
C TRP A 600 3.32 -11.03 -11.28
N ALA A 601 2.77 -9.98 -10.65
CA ALA A 601 2.79 -9.82 -9.21
C ALA A 601 2.19 -11.04 -8.49
N LYS A 602 2.85 -11.44 -7.40
CA LYS A 602 2.44 -12.50 -6.48
C LYS A 602 2.14 -11.90 -5.11
N GLY A 603 1.47 -12.65 -4.23
CA GLY A 603 1.14 -12.17 -2.90
C GLY A 603 0.35 -10.85 -2.95
N GLN A 604 0.82 -9.84 -2.22
CA GLN A 604 0.14 -8.55 -2.09
C GLN A 604 0.31 -7.62 -3.30
N GLY A 605 1.39 -7.76 -4.08
CA GLY A 605 1.60 -6.94 -5.28
C GLY A 605 3.08 -6.74 -5.62
N PHE A 606 3.35 -5.83 -6.54
CA PHE A 606 4.68 -5.31 -6.84
C PHE A 606 4.82 -3.86 -6.39
N PRO A 607 5.94 -3.45 -5.77
CA PRO A 607 6.24 -2.05 -5.58
C PRO A 607 6.56 -1.37 -6.93
N THR A 608 6.55 -0.04 -6.96
CA THR A 608 6.81 0.76 -8.16
C THR A 608 8.12 0.38 -8.85
N GLU A 609 9.20 0.15 -8.09
CA GLU A 609 10.52 -0.19 -8.63
C GLU A 609 10.53 -1.53 -9.35
N ALA A 610 9.78 -2.52 -8.84
CA ALA A 610 9.65 -3.81 -9.50
C ALA A 610 8.91 -3.68 -10.84
N VAL A 611 7.89 -2.83 -10.90
CA VAL A 611 7.21 -2.52 -12.17
C VAL A 611 8.16 -1.81 -13.13
N ALA A 612 8.93 -0.82 -12.65
CA ALA A 612 9.90 -0.07 -13.44
C ALA A 612 10.99 -0.96 -14.03
N ALA A 613 11.42 -2.00 -13.29
CA ALA A 613 12.43 -2.95 -13.74
C ALA A 613 11.91 -3.93 -14.80
N ILE A 614 10.63 -4.31 -14.73
CA ILE A 614 10.04 -5.37 -15.58
C ILE A 614 9.35 -4.80 -16.83
N ALA A 615 8.63 -3.69 -16.71
CA ALA A 615 7.85 -3.10 -17.79
C ALA A 615 8.67 -2.78 -19.07
N PRO A 616 9.96 -2.37 -19.00
CA PRO A 616 10.79 -2.15 -20.19
C PRO A 616 10.96 -3.38 -21.09
N ALA A 617 10.78 -4.59 -20.56
CA ALA A 617 10.79 -5.83 -21.33
C ALA A 617 9.58 -5.93 -22.29
N PHE A 618 8.48 -5.26 -21.98
CA PHE A 618 7.28 -5.20 -22.82
C PHE A 618 7.22 -3.94 -23.68
N HIS A 619 7.72 -2.80 -23.18
CA HIS A 619 7.83 -1.57 -23.95
C HIS A 619 8.94 -0.64 -23.42
N ARG A 620 9.94 -0.33 -24.26
CA ARG A 620 11.17 0.40 -23.85
C ARG A 620 10.95 1.84 -23.38
N SER A 621 9.80 2.45 -23.69
CA SER A 621 9.51 3.81 -23.26
C SER A 621 9.09 3.89 -21.79
N VAL A 622 8.83 2.76 -21.12
CA VAL A 622 8.56 2.75 -19.68
C VAL A 622 9.89 2.94 -18.96
N THR A 623 9.94 3.91 -18.07
CA THR A 623 11.12 4.27 -17.27
C THR A 623 10.73 4.47 -15.81
N GLU A 624 11.72 4.57 -14.92
CA GLU A 624 11.48 4.93 -13.51
C GLU A 624 10.74 6.27 -13.38
N ASP A 625 10.94 7.21 -14.31
CA ASP A 625 10.33 8.54 -14.26
C ASP A 625 8.83 8.52 -14.59
N ASN A 626 8.38 7.69 -15.54
CA ASN A 626 6.99 7.68 -15.99
C ASN A 626 6.13 6.54 -15.46
N VAL A 627 6.73 5.49 -14.88
CA VAL A 627 5.99 4.31 -14.39
C VAL A 627 4.91 4.70 -13.37
N ARG A 628 5.15 5.73 -12.55
CA ARG A 628 4.17 6.21 -11.56
C ARG A 628 2.94 6.79 -12.24
N GLU A 629 3.14 7.61 -13.28
CA GLU A 629 2.04 8.21 -14.05
C GLU A 629 1.25 7.12 -14.78
N LEU A 630 1.92 6.10 -15.31
CA LEU A 630 1.29 4.94 -15.92
C LEU A 630 0.46 4.12 -14.92
N LEU A 631 1.00 3.85 -13.72
CA LEU A 631 0.26 3.17 -12.65
C LEU A 631 -0.94 4.00 -12.18
N ALA A 632 -0.80 5.32 -12.08
CA ALA A 632 -1.91 6.23 -11.74
C ALA A 632 -2.99 6.29 -12.83
N ALA A 633 -2.59 6.28 -14.11
CA ALA A 633 -3.51 6.17 -15.25
C ALA A 633 -4.24 4.82 -15.23
N GLY A 634 -3.51 3.74 -14.95
CA GLY A 634 -4.00 2.37 -14.83
C GLY A 634 -4.72 2.05 -13.53
N ARG A 635 -4.83 2.98 -12.57
CA ARG A 635 -5.34 2.73 -11.21
C ARG A 635 -6.65 1.96 -11.14
N PHE A 636 -7.52 2.14 -12.12
CA PHE A 636 -8.80 1.44 -12.19
C PHE A 636 -8.65 -0.08 -12.35
N TYR A 637 -7.58 -0.53 -12.99
CA TYR A 637 -7.21 -1.94 -13.13
C TYR A 637 -6.43 -2.49 -11.94
N LEU A 638 -5.99 -1.61 -11.04
CA LEU A 638 -5.11 -1.94 -9.94
C LEU A 638 -5.87 -1.97 -8.62
N ARG A 639 -5.37 -2.79 -7.71
CA ARG A 639 -5.55 -2.66 -6.28
C ARG A 639 -4.22 -2.27 -5.69
N THR A 640 -4.29 -1.51 -4.61
CA THR A 640 -3.14 -1.14 -3.83
C THR A 640 -3.20 -1.76 -2.44
N SER A 641 -2.06 -2.16 -1.92
CA SER A 641 -1.85 -2.48 -0.51
C SER A 641 -0.62 -1.72 -0.02
N VAL A 642 -0.44 -1.66 1.29
CA VAL A 642 0.72 -1.00 1.91
C VAL A 642 1.62 -2.08 2.48
N GLU A 643 2.90 -2.08 2.09
CA GLU A 643 3.92 -2.95 2.65
C GLU A 643 4.36 -2.45 4.04
N ALA A 644 5.09 -3.28 4.79
CA ALA A 644 5.58 -2.93 6.13
C ALA A 644 6.49 -1.68 6.12
N ASP A 645 7.22 -1.46 5.03
CA ASP A 645 8.05 -0.27 4.82
C ASP A 645 7.26 0.98 4.39
N GLY A 646 5.93 0.87 4.29
CA GLY A 646 5.03 1.95 3.90
C GLY A 646 4.89 2.18 2.40
N SER A 647 5.61 1.41 1.57
CA SER A 647 5.49 1.51 0.12
C SER A 647 4.16 0.95 -0.40
N VAL A 648 3.71 1.50 -1.53
CA VAL A 648 2.50 1.05 -2.20
C VAL A 648 2.81 -0.15 -3.10
N LEU A 649 2.10 -1.26 -2.89
CA LEU A 649 2.16 -2.44 -3.73
C LEU A 649 0.97 -2.48 -4.69
N TYR A 650 1.23 -2.78 -5.95
CA TYR A 650 0.25 -2.81 -7.03
C TYR A 650 -0.04 -4.25 -7.47
N ARG A 651 -1.32 -4.57 -7.64
CA ARG A 651 -1.78 -5.84 -8.22
C ARG A 651 -3.02 -5.61 -9.07
N LEU A 652 -3.20 -6.39 -10.14
CA LEU A 652 -4.46 -6.34 -10.90
C LEU A 652 -5.66 -6.77 -10.04
N PHE A 653 -6.76 -6.03 -10.10
CA PHE A 653 -7.93 -6.29 -9.26
C PHE A 653 -8.67 -7.59 -9.60
N HIS A 654 -8.42 -8.16 -10.79
CA HIS A 654 -9.07 -9.36 -11.31
C HIS A 654 -8.06 -10.35 -11.89
N GLN A 655 -8.14 -11.61 -11.46
CA GLN A 655 -7.19 -12.65 -11.87
C GLN A 655 -7.18 -12.86 -13.38
N GLY A 656 -8.35 -12.93 -14.03
CA GLY A 656 -8.34 -13.19 -15.46
C GLY A 656 -7.80 -12.03 -16.31
N LEU A 657 -7.78 -10.77 -15.82
CA LEU A 657 -7.01 -9.70 -16.48
C LEU A 657 -5.52 -9.99 -16.41
N ALA A 658 -5.06 -10.48 -15.26
CA ALA A 658 -3.67 -10.90 -15.09
C ALA A 658 -3.32 -12.06 -16.01
N ASP A 659 -4.20 -13.05 -16.14
CA ASP A 659 -3.97 -14.20 -17.02
C ASP A 659 -3.96 -13.76 -18.49
N TYR A 660 -4.88 -12.89 -18.89
CA TYR A 660 -4.91 -12.32 -20.24
C TYR A 660 -3.65 -11.51 -20.58
N LEU A 661 -3.22 -10.62 -19.69
CA LEU A 661 -2.02 -9.79 -19.88
C LEU A 661 -0.73 -10.61 -19.84
N LYS A 662 -0.69 -11.73 -19.11
CA LYS A 662 0.43 -12.69 -19.19
C LYS A 662 0.48 -13.43 -20.52
N ALA A 663 -0.69 -13.85 -21.03
CA ALA A 663 -0.78 -14.55 -22.30
C ALA A 663 -0.54 -13.62 -23.50
N THR A 664 -0.91 -12.35 -23.37
CA THR A 664 -0.90 -11.35 -24.45
C THR A 664 -0.24 -10.03 -24.02
N PRO A 665 1.03 -10.04 -23.55
CA PRO A 665 1.62 -8.84 -22.95
C PRO A 665 1.85 -7.70 -23.96
N TRP A 666 2.03 -8.02 -25.24
CA TRP A 666 2.24 -7.03 -26.33
C TRP A 666 0.97 -6.61 -27.08
N GLY A 667 -0.20 -7.18 -26.76
CA GLY A 667 -1.44 -6.93 -27.49
C GLY A 667 -1.72 -7.96 -28.57
N LYS A 668 -2.95 -7.94 -29.10
CA LYS A 668 -3.26 -8.71 -30.31
C LYS A 668 -2.64 -7.96 -31.48
N GLU A 669 -1.67 -8.58 -32.16
CA GLU A 669 -1.21 -8.08 -33.46
C GLU A 669 -2.43 -7.92 -34.36
N SER A 670 -2.72 -6.68 -34.76
CA SER A 670 -3.66 -6.44 -35.85
C SER A 670 -2.97 -6.98 -37.09
N GLY A 671 -3.45 -8.10 -37.62
CA GLY A 671 -2.83 -8.90 -38.67
C GLY A 671 -2.11 -8.11 -39.77
N HIS A 672 -0.85 -7.81 -39.52
CA HIS A 672 0.15 -7.43 -40.49
C HIS A 672 1.27 -8.42 -40.30
N GLU A 673 1.34 -9.39 -41.20
CA GLU A 673 2.54 -10.18 -41.39
C GLU A 673 3.67 -9.20 -41.73
N ASP A 674 4.48 -8.86 -40.72
CA ASP A 674 5.77 -8.23 -40.93
C ASP A 674 6.78 -9.36 -41.24
N PRO A 675 7.38 -9.42 -42.45
CA PRO A 675 8.25 -10.53 -42.87
C PRO A 675 9.64 -10.51 -42.20
N GLY A 676 9.75 -10.02 -40.97
CA GLY A 676 11.01 -9.65 -40.33
C GLY A 676 11.23 -10.11 -38.89
N SER A 677 10.46 -11.07 -38.36
CA SER A 677 10.73 -11.63 -37.01
C SER A 677 11.86 -12.66 -37.07
N PRO A 678 12.94 -12.52 -36.28
CA PRO A 678 14.00 -13.52 -36.18
C PRO A 678 13.55 -14.65 -35.25
N ARG A 679 12.60 -15.47 -35.72
CA ARG A 679 12.38 -16.83 -35.20
C ARG A 679 13.28 -17.75 -35.99
N ASP A 680 14.50 -17.93 -35.49
CA ASP A 680 15.34 -19.13 -35.62
C ASP A 680 16.79 -18.73 -35.29
N ARG A 681 17.09 -18.71 -33.99
CA ARG A 681 18.45 -19.01 -33.55
C ARG A 681 18.37 -20.21 -32.62
N GLU A 682 18.62 -21.35 -33.24
CA GLU A 682 18.98 -22.59 -32.59
C GLU A 682 20.04 -22.33 -31.52
N LEU A 683 19.78 -22.84 -30.31
CA LEU A 683 20.78 -23.00 -29.27
C LEU A 683 21.77 -24.08 -29.73
N PRO A 684 23.09 -23.83 -29.74
CA PRO A 684 24.04 -24.91 -29.85
C PRO A 684 24.11 -25.67 -28.52
N SER A 685 24.13 -27.00 -28.68
CA SER A 685 24.30 -28.06 -27.68
C SER A 685 25.33 -27.81 -26.59
#